data_AF-A0A0Q6EUY0-F1
#
_entry.id   AF-A0A0Q6EUY0-F1
#
_cell.length_a   1.000
_cell.length_b   1.000
_cell.length_c   1.000
_cell.angle_alpha   90.00
_cell.angle_beta   90.00
_cell.angle_gamma   90.00
#
_symmetry.space_group_name_H-M   'P 1'
#
loop_
_entity.id
_entity.type
_entity.pdbx_description
1 polymer ?
#
loop_
_entity_poly.entity_id
_entity_poly.type
_entity_poly.pdbx_seq_one_letter_code
_entity_poly.pdbx_strand_id
1 'polypeptide(L)'
;MITALLGYKLASKDYDASLDRLGQSATVKKDAAYYAAKIGTVKTVDAFLADYRLSSYALKAYGLSDYTNSQGFIRKVLESDLTDSTSFANKLADNRFRQFAAKFQFAQKTAEVELQGASQQAAMAEAYSEHRVRMATAAAAKTSHYETKVATTMTVDDFLADPVLRDVALKSIGVTDEISTDFLRKALTRTLVDDPSTSGDDKYIRLGQTFNFDTDGSLLPGETKAQGDVAAERMLYDYDIAIGNTSSSVFAARNDAYVAGIVAGATSVDDIAGNPRVFDYLMAATGLDPTPTVDYLKLVLKDDADDSAGLIKTLPEGSALEISRKRAFTLINSWFNIDNTGAVTAPPDSTQLESLSDAYFANYKNADTKRDTSLASRFSFVTTGADTVSDLLARNDAFGDDALEYALAAFDIDLSETSKTELRKVLTSDISDPKSYVRKMGDDRFLSFAGAFNFGADGKLAEQRTIQSVTQRTTLGSLYKASFGADVSEAKAAVIKGETKDYLERVGKILTFDQLMGDRKVLDYALTAHGLEPKDYTIAELRKILTSDLSDRKSFAYGFDNTAVIDFVTSFNVEPDGTIAAQKSGGQSGVNIAATQRLYLSATLEEQSAETNEGSRLALYFLRKAPGITSSVSILADKALLEVVKTALGLPDGFSSLDIDKQTRILDDKLKIEDFKNPKALDKFITRFAALYDIANTSGASSPILSLFGGGSGDMLSAIYL
;
A
#
# COMPACT_ATOMS: atom_id res chain seq x y z
N MET A 1 -30.03 -49.10 -4.41
CA MET A 1 -29.12 -47.96 -4.22
C MET A 1 -29.43 -46.92 -5.28
N ILE A 2 -29.40 -45.64 -4.93
CA ILE A 2 -29.52 -44.56 -5.92
C ILE A 2 -28.21 -44.52 -6.70
N THR A 3 -28.27 -44.35 -8.02
CA THR A 3 -27.07 -44.24 -8.87
C THR A 3 -26.41 -42.88 -8.65
N ALA A 4 -25.10 -42.78 -8.89
CA ALA A 4 -24.34 -41.54 -8.77
C ALA A 4 -24.96 -40.44 -9.64
N LEU A 5 -25.40 -40.78 -10.86
CA LEU A 5 -26.04 -39.83 -11.77
C LEU A 5 -27.38 -39.33 -11.23
N LEU A 6 -28.24 -40.22 -10.72
CA LEU A 6 -29.55 -39.82 -10.20
C LEU A 6 -29.40 -39.00 -8.91
N GLY A 7 -28.50 -39.40 -8.02
CA GLY A 7 -28.20 -38.66 -6.79
C GLY A 7 -27.69 -37.25 -7.09
N TYR A 8 -26.71 -37.13 -8.00
CA TYR A 8 -26.23 -35.84 -8.48
C TYR A 8 -27.36 -34.98 -9.07
N LYS A 9 -28.19 -35.51 -9.99
CA LYS A 9 -29.24 -34.72 -10.64
C LYS A 9 -30.34 -34.28 -9.67
N LEU A 10 -30.70 -35.10 -8.69
CA LEU A 10 -31.66 -34.72 -7.65
C LEU A 10 -31.10 -33.62 -6.74
N ALA A 11 -29.84 -33.77 -6.30
CA ALA A 11 -29.22 -32.80 -5.41
C ALA A 11 -28.85 -31.49 -6.11
N SER A 12 -28.39 -31.52 -7.37
CA SER A 12 -27.98 -30.33 -8.13
C SER A 12 -29.16 -29.51 -8.65
N LYS A 13 -30.26 -30.15 -9.06
CA LYS A 13 -31.44 -29.43 -9.58
C LYS A 13 -32.09 -28.51 -8.54
N ASP A 14 -32.14 -28.95 -7.29
CA ASP A 14 -32.69 -28.19 -6.16
C ASP A 14 -31.60 -27.91 -5.11
N TYR A 15 -30.38 -27.61 -5.55
CA TYR A 15 -29.21 -27.52 -4.66
C TYR A 15 -29.40 -26.50 -3.54
N ASP A 16 -29.78 -25.27 -3.87
CA ASP A 16 -29.98 -24.23 -2.87
C ASP A 16 -31.15 -24.54 -1.92
N ALA A 17 -32.26 -25.06 -2.45
CA ALA A 17 -33.39 -25.48 -1.61
C ALA A 17 -33.03 -26.65 -0.68
N SER A 18 -32.15 -27.55 -1.12
CA SER A 18 -31.64 -28.65 -0.29
C SER A 18 -30.75 -28.13 0.83
N LEU A 19 -29.88 -27.17 0.52
CA LEU A 19 -29.06 -26.50 1.51
C LEU A 19 -29.90 -25.65 2.50
N ASP A 20 -31.00 -25.03 2.06
CA ASP A 20 -31.93 -24.29 2.92
C ASP A 20 -32.61 -25.20 3.93
N ARG A 21 -33.16 -26.33 3.45
CA ARG A 21 -33.74 -27.36 4.31
C ARG A 21 -32.71 -27.88 5.31
N LEU A 22 -31.47 -28.12 4.85
CA LEU A 22 -30.39 -28.58 5.69
C LEU A 22 -30.02 -27.55 6.76
N GLY A 23 -29.98 -26.26 6.41
CA GLY A 23 -29.75 -25.15 7.33
C GLY A 23 -30.83 -25.00 8.40
N GLN A 24 -32.07 -25.43 8.13
CA GLN A 24 -33.16 -25.46 9.11
C GLN A 24 -33.12 -26.69 10.03
N SER A 25 -32.29 -27.69 9.73
CA SER A 25 -32.15 -28.85 10.63
C SER A 25 -31.57 -28.43 11.99
N ALA A 26 -32.10 -29.01 13.06
CA ALA A 26 -31.79 -28.58 14.42
C ALA A 26 -30.29 -28.64 14.75
N THR A 27 -29.58 -29.67 14.28
CA THR A 27 -28.14 -29.86 14.51
C THR A 27 -27.32 -28.82 13.77
N VAL A 28 -27.54 -28.67 12.45
CA VAL A 28 -26.81 -27.72 11.61
C VAL A 28 -27.01 -26.29 12.09
N LYS A 29 -28.25 -25.92 12.46
CA LYS A 29 -28.55 -24.59 13.01
C LYS A 29 -27.79 -24.33 14.33
N LYS A 30 -27.73 -25.33 15.22
CA LYS A 30 -26.96 -25.24 16.47
C LYS A 30 -25.46 -25.11 16.24
N ASP A 31 -24.92 -25.80 15.24
CA ASP A 31 -23.50 -25.74 14.90
C ASP A 31 -23.13 -24.40 14.26
N ALA A 32 -23.93 -23.93 13.31
CA ALA A 32 -23.74 -22.62 12.68
C ALA A 32 -23.84 -21.48 13.70
N ALA A 33 -24.82 -21.52 14.61
CA ALA A 33 -24.97 -20.53 15.68
C ALA A 33 -23.79 -20.57 16.67
N TYR A 34 -23.32 -21.77 17.03
CA TYR A 34 -22.14 -21.92 17.88
C TYR A 34 -20.89 -21.32 17.22
N TYR A 35 -20.65 -21.66 15.95
CA TYR A 35 -19.52 -21.16 15.19
C TYR A 35 -19.51 -19.63 15.13
N ALA A 36 -20.62 -19.01 14.70
CA ALA A 36 -20.73 -17.56 14.59
C ALA A 36 -20.54 -16.83 15.94
N ALA A 37 -21.07 -17.40 17.02
CA ALA A 37 -20.94 -16.81 18.36
C ALA A 37 -19.53 -16.94 18.95
N LYS A 38 -18.77 -17.97 18.56
CA LYS A 38 -17.46 -18.29 19.16
C LYS A 38 -16.27 -17.83 18.33
N ILE A 39 -16.29 -17.99 17.01
CA ILE A 39 -15.09 -17.79 16.18
C ILE A 39 -14.52 -16.37 16.30
N GLY A 40 -15.37 -15.35 16.39
CA GLY A 40 -14.94 -13.96 16.56
C GLY A 40 -14.32 -13.63 17.93
N THR A 41 -14.43 -14.54 18.91
CA THR A 41 -13.80 -14.39 20.24
C THR A 41 -12.46 -15.09 20.34
N VAL A 42 -12.11 -15.94 19.37
CA VAL A 42 -10.91 -16.77 19.40
C VAL A 42 -9.73 -16.01 18.79
N LYS A 43 -8.74 -15.68 19.64
CA LYS A 43 -7.61 -14.82 19.27
C LYS A 43 -6.36 -15.57 18.81
N THR A 44 -6.22 -16.85 19.16
CA THR A 44 -5.00 -17.65 18.90
C THR A 44 -5.31 -18.98 18.23
N VAL A 45 -4.33 -19.52 17.52
CA VAL A 45 -4.39 -20.88 16.94
C VAL A 45 -4.63 -21.92 18.04
N ASP A 46 -4.02 -21.74 19.22
CA ASP A 46 -4.24 -22.61 20.38
C ASP A 46 -5.70 -22.65 20.81
N ALA A 47 -6.31 -21.48 21.02
CA ALA A 47 -7.70 -21.40 21.44
C ALA A 47 -8.65 -21.97 20.38
N PHE A 48 -8.32 -21.81 19.09
CA PHE A 48 -9.09 -22.39 17.99
C PHE A 48 -9.03 -23.91 17.96
N LEU A 49 -7.83 -24.48 18.08
CA LEU A 49 -7.63 -25.93 18.05
C LEU A 49 -8.09 -26.62 19.35
N ALA A 50 -8.07 -25.91 20.48
CA ALA A 50 -8.60 -26.42 21.74
C ALA A 50 -10.12 -26.62 21.72
N ASP A 51 -10.85 -25.81 20.93
CA ASP A 51 -12.28 -26.00 20.69
C ASP A 51 -12.50 -26.97 19.52
N TYR A 52 -12.65 -28.25 19.86
CA TYR A 52 -12.86 -29.31 18.86
C TYR A 52 -14.09 -29.07 18.00
N ARG A 53 -15.17 -28.51 18.56
CA ARG A 53 -16.41 -28.25 17.82
C ARG A 53 -16.18 -27.15 16.79
N LEU A 54 -15.46 -26.10 17.17
CA LEU A 54 -15.14 -24.97 16.30
C LEU A 54 -14.18 -25.37 15.17
N SER A 55 -13.08 -26.05 15.52
CA SER A 55 -12.06 -26.49 14.55
C SER A 55 -12.60 -27.53 13.58
N SER A 56 -13.38 -28.51 14.05
CA SER A 56 -14.01 -29.52 13.18
C SER A 56 -15.02 -28.89 12.21
N TYR A 57 -15.82 -27.92 12.69
CA TYR A 57 -16.75 -27.18 11.83
C TYR A 57 -16.03 -26.48 10.69
N ALA A 58 -14.96 -25.74 11.01
CA ALA A 58 -14.14 -25.04 10.02
C ALA A 58 -13.48 -26.02 9.04
N LEU A 59 -12.79 -27.07 9.53
CA LEU A 59 -12.13 -28.03 8.65
C LEU A 59 -13.11 -28.69 7.69
N LYS A 60 -14.30 -29.08 8.18
CA LYS A 60 -15.36 -29.62 7.33
C LYS A 60 -15.81 -28.65 6.24
N ALA A 61 -16.01 -27.37 6.58
CA ALA A 61 -16.39 -26.35 5.61
C ALA A 61 -15.41 -26.28 4.43
N TYR A 62 -14.11 -26.33 4.72
CA TYR A 62 -13.06 -26.24 3.70
C TYR A 62 -12.70 -27.60 3.06
N GLY A 63 -13.42 -28.68 3.37
CA GLY A 63 -13.18 -30.02 2.81
C GLY A 63 -11.96 -30.73 3.40
N LEU A 64 -11.54 -30.34 4.61
CA LEU A 64 -10.36 -30.83 5.32
C LEU A 64 -10.74 -31.77 6.49
N SER A 65 -11.91 -32.40 6.45
CA SER A 65 -12.42 -33.27 7.53
C SER A 65 -11.45 -34.41 7.90
N ASP A 66 -10.70 -34.94 6.94
CA ASP A 66 -9.70 -36.00 7.16
C ASP A 66 -8.56 -35.57 8.11
N TYR A 67 -8.34 -34.25 8.24
CA TYR A 67 -7.29 -33.66 9.06
C TYR A 67 -7.79 -33.23 10.44
N THR A 68 -9.03 -33.54 10.80
CA THR A 68 -9.63 -33.19 12.11
C THR A 68 -8.78 -33.73 13.28
N ASN A 69 -8.16 -34.90 13.12
CA ASN A 69 -7.29 -35.50 14.13
C ASN A 69 -5.80 -35.10 13.99
N SER A 70 -5.45 -34.28 13.01
CA SER A 70 -4.08 -33.86 12.69
C SER A 70 -3.78 -32.44 13.20
N GLN A 71 -4.09 -32.17 14.47
CA GLN A 71 -4.00 -30.81 15.04
C GLN A 71 -2.61 -30.16 14.88
N GLY A 72 -1.52 -30.92 15.00
CA GLY A 72 -0.16 -30.39 14.79
C GLY A 72 0.12 -29.97 13.33
N PHE A 73 -0.51 -30.63 12.35
CA PHE A 73 -0.42 -30.24 10.94
C PHE A 73 -1.25 -28.97 10.68
N ILE A 74 -2.50 -28.94 11.14
CA ILE A 74 -3.39 -27.77 10.99
C ILE A 74 -2.83 -26.55 11.70
N ARG A 75 -2.18 -26.74 12.87
CA ARG A 75 -1.41 -25.71 13.55
C ARG A 75 -0.38 -25.08 12.63
N LYS A 76 0.51 -25.87 12.03
CA LYS A 76 1.55 -25.36 11.10
C LYS A 76 0.95 -24.64 9.89
N VAL A 77 -0.21 -25.08 9.41
CA VAL A 77 -0.93 -24.39 8.33
C VAL A 77 -1.41 -23.01 8.79
N LEU A 78 -2.06 -22.92 9.95
CA LEU A 78 -2.59 -21.66 10.50
C LEU A 78 -1.49 -20.71 11.00
N GLU A 79 -0.34 -21.25 11.42
CA GLU A 79 0.86 -20.49 11.81
C GLU A 79 1.77 -20.18 10.61
N SER A 80 1.35 -20.44 9.36
CA SER A 80 2.15 -20.06 8.20
C SER A 80 1.99 -18.58 7.88
N ASP A 81 3.11 -17.88 7.72
CA ASP A 81 3.10 -16.55 7.09
C ASP A 81 2.86 -16.70 5.59
N LEU A 82 1.66 -16.33 5.14
CA LEU A 82 1.31 -16.45 3.71
C LEU A 82 2.06 -15.44 2.83
N THR A 83 2.68 -14.41 3.41
CA THR A 83 3.53 -13.44 2.70
C THR A 83 4.91 -14.01 2.36
N ASP A 84 5.38 -15.00 3.13
CA ASP A 84 6.60 -15.75 2.84
C ASP A 84 6.32 -16.90 1.87
N SER A 85 6.80 -16.78 0.63
CA SER A 85 6.68 -17.83 -0.40
C SER A 85 7.23 -19.21 0.02
N THR A 86 8.09 -19.25 1.03
CA THR A 86 8.71 -20.47 1.55
C THR A 86 8.02 -21.04 2.79
N SER A 87 6.92 -20.42 3.25
CA SER A 87 6.17 -20.88 4.42
C SER A 87 5.52 -22.25 4.18
N PHE A 88 5.16 -22.93 5.29
CA PHE A 88 4.66 -24.29 5.23
C PHE A 88 3.41 -24.42 4.35
N ALA A 89 2.40 -23.57 4.56
CA ALA A 89 1.18 -23.57 3.75
C ALA A 89 1.45 -23.24 2.26
N ASN A 90 2.41 -22.37 1.96
CA ASN A 90 2.78 -22.01 0.58
C ASN A 90 3.49 -23.15 -0.17
N LYS A 91 4.17 -24.05 0.54
CA LYS A 91 4.82 -25.23 -0.03
C LYS A 91 3.88 -26.42 -0.26
N LEU A 92 2.67 -26.42 0.31
CA LEU A 92 1.73 -27.53 0.13
C LEU A 92 1.19 -27.57 -1.30
N ALA A 93 1.08 -28.77 -1.88
CA ALA A 93 0.45 -28.94 -3.20
C ALA A 93 -1.06 -28.62 -3.14
N ASP A 94 -1.73 -29.05 -2.07
CA ASP A 94 -3.18 -28.83 -1.89
C ASP A 94 -3.49 -27.38 -1.49
N ASN A 95 -4.09 -26.65 -2.43
CA ASN A 95 -4.48 -25.25 -2.27
C ASN A 95 -5.46 -25.02 -1.12
N ARG A 96 -6.23 -26.03 -0.70
CA ARG A 96 -7.25 -25.88 0.34
C ARG A 96 -6.65 -25.47 1.68
N PHE A 97 -5.40 -25.84 1.96
CA PHE A 97 -4.71 -25.39 3.18
C PHE A 97 -4.36 -23.91 3.16
N ARG A 98 -3.94 -23.38 2.00
CA ARG A 98 -3.74 -21.94 1.83
C ARG A 98 -5.06 -21.19 1.92
N GLN A 99 -6.10 -21.69 1.26
CA GLN A 99 -7.45 -21.11 1.33
C GLN A 99 -7.96 -21.11 2.78
N PHE A 100 -7.76 -22.20 3.51
CA PHE A 100 -8.10 -22.31 4.93
C PHE A 100 -7.32 -21.26 5.73
N ALA A 101 -5.99 -21.28 5.70
CA ALA A 101 -5.15 -20.31 6.42
C ALA A 101 -5.50 -18.86 6.09
N ALA A 102 -5.73 -18.52 4.82
CA ALA A 102 -6.05 -17.16 4.40
C ALA A 102 -7.35 -16.62 5.00
N LYS A 103 -8.28 -17.52 5.37
CA LYS A 103 -9.57 -17.17 5.97
C LYS A 103 -9.49 -17.02 7.48
N PHE A 104 -8.41 -17.48 8.12
CA PHE A 104 -8.18 -17.37 9.55
C PHE A 104 -6.98 -16.46 9.83
N GLN A 105 -7.26 -15.28 10.37
CA GLN A 105 -6.23 -14.26 10.62
C GLN A 105 -5.76 -14.32 12.08
N PHE A 106 -5.29 -15.50 12.53
CA PHE A 106 -4.67 -15.62 13.85
C PHE A 106 -3.31 -14.93 13.83
N ALA A 107 -3.14 -13.91 14.66
CA ALA A 107 -1.90 -13.17 14.70
C ALA A 107 -0.79 -14.02 15.34
N GLN A 108 0.42 -13.99 14.75
CA GLN A 108 1.64 -14.65 15.28
C GLN A 108 2.07 -14.09 16.66
N LYS A 109 1.58 -12.89 16.99
CA LYS A 109 1.71 -12.19 18.26
C LYS A 109 0.32 -11.68 18.62
N THR A 110 -0.09 -11.71 19.88
CA THR A 110 -1.29 -10.99 20.34
C THR A 110 -1.15 -9.52 19.95
N ALA A 111 -1.74 -9.13 18.81
CA ALA A 111 -1.74 -7.76 18.36
C ALA A 111 -2.65 -6.99 19.32
N GLU A 112 -2.02 -6.21 20.20
CA GLU A 112 -2.70 -5.09 20.84
C GLU A 112 -3.24 -4.18 19.74
N VAL A 113 -4.30 -3.46 20.06
CA VAL A 113 -4.79 -2.44 19.15
C VAL A 113 -3.71 -1.36 19.09
N GLU A 114 -3.14 -1.13 17.92
CA GLU A 114 -2.06 -0.16 17.71
C GLU A 114 -2.60 1.12 17.09
N LEU A 115 -2.01 2.27 17.46
CA LEU A 115 -2.33 3.58 16.87
C LEU A 115 -2.29 3.56 15.34
N GLN A 116 -1.26 2.91 14.77
CA GLN A 116 -1.09 2.71 13.34
C GLN A 116 -0.52 1.31 13.10
N GLY A 117 -1.10 0.54 12.19
CA GLY A 117 -0.46 -0.69 11.72
C GLY A 117 0.73 -0.39 10.80
N ALA A 118 1.59 -1.38 10.55
CA ALA A 118 2.80 -1.20 9.72
C ALA A 118 2.52 -0.59 8.32
N SER A 119 1.39 -0.95 7.71
CA SER A 119 0.99 -0.38 6.41
C SER A 119 0.56 1.10 6.50
N GLN A 120 -0.08 1.52 7.60
CA GLN A 120 -0.43 2.92 7.84
C GLN A 120 0.82 3.76 8.12
N GLN A 121 1.79 3.22 8.87
CA GLN A 121 3.07 3.89 9.12
C GLN A 121 3.85 4.11 7.83
N ALA A 122 3.96 3.08 6.98
CA ALA A 122 4.60 3.20 5.68
C ALA A 122 3.87 4.20 4.77
N ALA A 123 2.53 4.17 4.75
CA ALA A 123 1.73 5.12 3.98
C ALA A 123 1.88 6.57 4.47
N MET A 124 1.99 6.81 5.78
CA MET A 124 2.26 8.13 6.35
C MET A 124 3.62 8.67 5.89
N ALA A 125 4.67 7.87 6.00
CA ALA A 125 6.02 8.28 5.59
C ALA A 125 6.11 8.55 4.08
N GLU A 126 5.45 7.72 3.26
CA GLU A 126 5.33 7.93 1.83
C GLU A 126 4.54 9.21 1.53
N ALA A 127 3.38 9.42 2.16
CA ALA A 127 2.54 10.60 1.95
C ALA A 127 3.28 11.90 2.31
N TYR A 128 4.07 11.89 3.39
CA TYR A 128 4.96 12.99 3.73
C TYR A 128 6.03 13.23 2.66
N SER A 129 6.66 12.16 2.16
CA SER A 129 7.64 12.27 1.07
C SER A 129 7.01 12.83 -0.21
N GLU A 130 5.80 12.39 -0.57
CA GLU A 130 5.05 12.92 -1.70
C GLU A 130 4.66 14.41 -1.49
N HIS A 131 4.26 14.78 -0.27
CA HIS A 131 3.99 16.18 0.10
C HIS A 131 5.22 17.06 -0.14
N ARG A 132 6.40 16.62 0.28
CA ARG A 132 7.67 17.33 0.05
C ARG A 132 7.94 17.56 -1.45
N VAL A 133 7.65 16.56 -2.28
CA VAL A 133 7.77 16.69 -3.75
C VAL A 133 6.77 17.70 -4.32
N ARG A 134 5.52 17.68 -3.86
CA ARG A 134 4.49 18.66 -4.27
C ARG A 134 4.87 20.08 -3.87
N MET A 135 5.32 20.27 -2.62
CA MET A 135 5.82 21.55 -2.13
C MET A 135 6.97 22.07 -3.00
N ALA A 136 7.96 21.22 -3.29
CA ALA A 136 9.11 21.61 -4.12
C ALA A 136 8.70 22.03 -5.53
N THR A 137 7.72 21.35 -6.11
CA THR A 137 7.19 21.70 -7.44
C THR A 137 6.45 23.03 -7.41
N ALA A 138 5.62 23.26 -6.38
CA ALA A 138 4.91 24.53 -6.21
C ALA A 138 5.86 25.71 -5.95
N ALA A 139 6.89 25.49 -5.15
CA ALA A 139 7.93 26.47 -4.87
C ALA A 139 8.72 26.83 -6.14
N ALA A 140 9.13 25.85 -6.94
CA ALA A 140 9.79 26.07 -8.22
C ALA A 140 8.93 26.93 -9.17
N ALA A 141 7.62 26.67 -9.25
CA ALA A 141 6.71 27.49 -10.06
C ALA A 141 6.64 28.95 -9.56
N LYS A 142 6.59 29.15 -8.24
CA LYS A 142 6.56 30.49 -7.63
C LYS A 142 7.88 31.25 -7.81
N THR A 143 9.03 30.59 -7.65
CA THR A 143 10.33 31.23 -7.84
C THR A 143 10.56 31.61 -9.30
N SER A 144 10.23 30.74 -10.27
CA SER A 144 10.28 31.09 -11.69
C SER A 144 9.31 32.22 -12.08
N HIS A 145 8.11 32.24 -11.51
CA HIS A 145 7.16 33.34 -11.71
C HIS A 145 7.72 34.65 -11.16
N TYR A 146 8.31 34.61 -9.96
CA TYR A 146 8.91 35.79 -9.33
C TYR A 146 10.04 36.37 -10.19
N GLU A 147 11.02 35.55 -10.60
CA GLU A 147 12.14 35.97 -11.46
C GLU A 147 11.66 36.67 -12.73
N THR A 148 10.66 36.08 -13.39
CA THR A 148 10.12 36.60 -14.64
C THR A 148 9.38 37.92 -14.43
N LYS A 149 8.56 38.01 -13.38
CA LYS A 149 7.70 39.17 -13.14
C LYS A 149 8.46 40.34 -12.57
N VAL A 150 9.30 40.13 -11.56
CA VAL A 150 10.05 41.20 -10.89
C VAL A 150 10.97 41.94 -11.87
N ALA A 151 11.52 41.23 -12.87
CA ALA A 151 12.34 41.82 -13.92
C ALA A 151 11.59 42.81 -14.83
N THR A 152 10.26 42.69 -14.91
CA THR A 152 9.39 43.56 -15.72
C THR A 152 8.57 44.55 -14.89
N THR A 153 8.61 44.43 -13.56
CA THR A 153 7.92 45.32 -12.63
C THR A 153 8.59 46.70 -12.63
N MET A 154 7.79 47.75 -12.86
CA MET A 154 8.29 49.14 -12.94
C MET A 154 7.70 50.02 -11.84
N THR A 155 6.57 49.66 -11.26
CA THR A 155 5.94 50.41 -10.17
C THR A 155 5.62 49.51 -8.98
N VAL A 156 5.46 50.12 -7.81
CA VAL A 156 4.96 49.42 -6.61
C VAL A 156 3.55 48.87 -6.85
N ASP A 157 2.75 49.53 -7.69
CA ASP A 157 1.41 49.05 -8.04
C ASP A 157 1.46 47.73 -8.82
N ASP A 158 2.38 47.63 -9.79
CA ASP A 158 2.60 46.38 -10.55
C ASP A 158 3.01 45.25 -9.61
N PHE A 159 3.89 45.53 -8.65
CA PHE A 159 4.31 44.55 -7.64
C PHE A 159 3.15 44.10 -6.76
N LEU A 160 2.38 45.04 -6.23
CA LEU A 160 1.28 44.77 -5.31
C LEU A 160 0.09 44.09 -5.98
N ALA A 161 -0.06 44.25 -7.30
CA ALA A 161 -1.08 43.57 -8.08
C ALA A 161 -0.80 42.06 -8.25
N ASP A 162 0.46 41.63 -8.15
CA ASP A 162 0.83 40.22 -8.30
C ASP A 162 0.87 39.51 -6.94
N PRO A 163 -0.02 38.52 -6.68
CA PRO A 163 -0.06 37.81 -5.42
C PRO A 163 1.19 36.95 -5.16
N VAL A 164 1.86 36.45 -6.20
CA VAL A 164 3.05 35.60 -6.06
C VAL A 164 4.27 36.45 -5.71
N LEU A 165 4.40 37.64 -6.31
CA LEU A 165 5.46 38.59 -5.92
C LEU A 165 5.37 38.96 -4.43
N ARG A 166 4.15 39.25 -3.96
CA ARG A 166 3.90 39.53 -2.53
C ARG A 166 4.18 38.31 -1.66
N ASP A 167 3.69 37.13 -2.01
CA ASP A 167 3.87 35.88 -1.24
C ASP A 167 5.36 35.55 -1.06
N VAL A 168 6.14 35.61 -2.14
CA VAL A 168 7.58 35.32 -2.11
C VAL A 168 8.33 36.34 -1.27
N ALA A 169 8.08 37.64 -1.46
CA ALA A 169 8.75 38.71 -0.73
C ALA A 169 8.44 38.73 0.77
N LEU A 170 7.22 38.33 1.16
CA LEU A 170 6.83 38.23 2.56
C LEU A 170 7.40 36.98 3.22
N LYS A 171 7.30 35.83 2.56
CA LYS A 171 7.84 34.58 3.10
C LYS A 171 9.36 34.59 3.18
N SER A 172 10.07 35.26 2.26
CA SER A 172 11.53 35.40 2.34
C SER A 172 12.00 36.13 3.59
N ILE A 173 11.15 36.97 4.21
CA ILE A 173 11.45 37.64 5.47
C ILE A 173 10.75 36.98 6.68
N GLY A 174 10.23 35.76 6.51
CA GLY A 174 9.58 35.00 7.57
C GLY A 174 8.19 35.53 7.96
N VAL A 175 7.49 36.22 7.06
CA VAL A 175 6.12 36.68 7.29
C VAL A 175 5.14 35.66 6.71
N THR A 176 4.39 35.01 7.59
CA THR A 176 3.39 33.98 7.25
C THR A 176 1.96 34.51 7.27
N ASP A 177 1.72 35.59 8.02
CA ASP A 177 0.39 36.19 8.17
C ASP A 177 0.07 37.16 7.03
N GLU A 178 -1.22 37.32 6.71
CA GLU A 178 -1.66 38.37 5.80
C GLU A 178 -1.40 39.76 6.41
N ILE A 179 -0.72 40.60 5.63
CA ILE A 179 -0.51 42.01 5.97
C ILE A 179 -1.28 42.91 4.98
N SER A 180 -1.62 44.11 5.42
CA SER A 180 -2.35 45.05 4.57
C SER A 180 -1.49 45.52 3.39
N THR A 181 -2.11 45.70 2.23
CA THR A 181 -1.44 46.22 1.02
C THR A 181 -0.88 47.63 1.23
N ASP A 182 -1.52 48.46 2.07
CA ASP A 182 -1.02 49.79 2.44
C ASP A 182 0.27 49.72 3.29
N PHE A 183 0.32 48.79 4.25
CA PHE A 183 1.53 48.58 5.05
C PHE A 183 2.68 48.06 4.17
N LEU A 184 2.41 47.08 3.31
CA LEU A 184 3.41 46.56 2.37
C LEU A 184 3.89 47.64 1.40
N ARG A 185 2.99 48.49 0.89
CA ARG A 185 3.36 49.65 0.06
C ARG A 185 4.39 50.52 0.80
N LYS A 186 4.07 50.94 2.03
CA LYS A 186 4.96 51.80 2.84
C LYS A 186 6.31 51.14 3.10
N ALA A 187 6.33 49.82 3.30
CA ALA A 187 7.57 49.06 3.43
C ALA A 187 8.40 49.12 2.14
N LEU A 188 7.79 48.82 0.99
CA LEU A 188 8.45 48.81 -0.33
C LEU A 188 8.93 50.20 -0.77
N THR A 189 8.21 51.28 -0.43
CA THR A 189 8.58 52.67 -0.74
C THR A 189 9.50 53.30 0.30
N ARG A 190 9.90 52.56 1.35
CA ARG A 190 10.74 53.05 2.45
C ARG A 190 10.15 54.25 3.20
N THR A 191 8.82 54.33 3.27
CA THR A 191 8.08 55.42 3.95
C THR A 191 7.44 54.98 5.26
N LEU A 192 7.87 53.86 5.83
CA LEU A 192 7.55 53.52 7.22
C LEU A 192 8.21 54.58 8.12
N VAL A 193 7.42 55.45 8.76
CA VAL A 193 7.91 56.54 9.61
C VAL A 193 8.22 56.02 11.01
N ASP A 194 9.37 56.42 11.55
CA ASP A 194 9.85 56.17 12.92
C ASP A 194 8.77 56.45 13.99
N ASP A 195 8.21 55.38 14.58
CA ASP A 195 7.80 55.38 15.99
C ASP A 195 8.68 54.37 16.74
N PRO A 196 9.67 54.86 17.53
CA PRO A 196 10.59 54.00 18.28
C PRO A 196 9.90 53.16 19.38
N SER A 197 8.61 53.38 19.66
CA SER A 197 7.84 52.71 20.70
C SER A 197 6.71 51.80 20.21
N THR A 198 6.52 51.66 18.88
CA THR A 198 5.58 50.71 18.26
C THR A 198 6.20 49.89 17.11
N SER A 199 7.52 49.61 17.21
CA SER A 199 8.29 48.54 16.56
C SER A 199 7.67 47.87 15.31
N GLY A 200 7.79 48.49 14.15
CA GLY A 200 7.50 47.88 12.85
C GLY A 200 8.68 47.05 12.32
N ASP A 201 9.07 46.02 13.08
CA ASP A 201 9.96 44.88 12.74
C ASP A 201 11.00 45.13 11.60
N ASP A 202 12.29 45.30 11.94
CA ASP A 202 13.42 45.61 11.02
C ASP A 202 13.40 44.85 9.68
N LYS A 203 12.81 43.66 9.66
CA LYS A 203 12.65 42.81 8.46
C LYS A 203 11.87 43.50 7.33
N TYR A 204 10.87 44.33 7.61
CA TYR A 204 10.11 45.06 6.59
C TYR A 204 10.91 46.23 6.01
N ILE A 205 11.71 46.90 6.85
CA ILE A 205 12.64 47.95 6.40
C ILE A 205 13.70 47.32 5.49
N ARG A 206 14.30 46.19 5.90
CA ARG A 206 15.24 45.42 5.08
C ARG A 206 14.60 44.97 3.78
N LEU A 207 13.34 44.55 3.79
CA LEU A 207 12.61 44.19 2.56
C LEU A 207 12.56 45.37 1.58
N GLY A 208 12.12 46.55 2.04
CA GLY A 208 12.09 47.77 1.22
C GLY A 208 13.44 48.14 0.64
N GLN A 209 14.53 47.92 1.38
CA GLN A 209 15.89 48.18 0.91
C GLN A 209 16.31 47.30 -0.28
N THR A 210 15.68 46.14 -0.48
CA THR A 210 15.97 45.27 -1.63
C THR A 210 15.36 45.74 -2.95
N PHE A 211 14.40 46.69 -2.93
CA PHE A 211 13.70 47.14 -4.13
C PHE A 211 14.04 48.57 -4.52
N ASN A 212 14.10 48.87 -5.80
CA ASN A 212 14.47 50.18 -6.34
C ASN A 212 13.27 51.13 -6.50
N PHE A 213 12.30 51.10 -5.58
CA PHE A 213 11.14 52.01 -5.63
C PHE A 213 11.42 53.34 -4.90
N ASP A 214 10.98 54.44 -5.49
CA ASP A 214 10.90 55.76 -4.87
C ASP A 214 9.64 55.87 -4.00
N THR A 215 9.58 56.94 -3.20
CA THR A 215 8.50 57.29 -2.28
C THR A 215 7.13 57.46 -2.94
N ASP A 216 7.09 57.81 -4.24
CA ASP A 216 5.85 57.92 -5.03
C ASP A 216 5.40 56.59 -5.66
N GLY A 217 6.19 55.53 -5.52
CA GLY A 217 5.92 54.21 -6.07
C GLY A 217 6.48 53.94 -7.48
N SER A 218 7.17 54.91 -8.09
CA SER A 218 7.95 54.71 -9.32
C SER A 218 9.34 54.12 -9.03
N LEU A 219 10.16 53.87 -10.05
CA LEU A 219 11.56 53.49 -9.84
C LEU A 219 12.42 54.69 -9.42
N LEU A 220 13.41 54.44 -8.57
CA LEU A 220 14.45 55.41 -8.23
C LEU A 220 15.14 55.93 -9.50
N PRO A 221 15.53 57.22 -9.54
CA PRO A 221 16.19 57.80 -10.71
C PRO A 221 17.43 57.02 -11.16
N GLY A 222 17.44 56.59 -12.43
CA GLY A 222 18.56 55.85 -13.04
C GLY A 222 18.43 54.32 -12.98
N GLU A 223 17.46 53.80 -12.22
CA GLU A 223 17.19 52.37 -12.14
C GLU A 223 16.31 51.90 -13.31
N THR A 224 16.57 50.68 -13.79
CA THR A 224 15.85 50.06 -14.91
C THR A 224 15.04 48.83 -14.52
N LYS A 225 15.14 48.40 -13.25
CA LYS A 225 14.44 47.25 -12.68
C LYS A 225 13.97 47.58 -11.27
N ALA A 226 12.82 47.03 -10.87
CA ALA A 226 12.34 47.12 -9.49
C ALA A 226 13.25 46.44 -8.47
N GLN A 227 14.10 45.50 -8.88
CA GLN A 227 15.03 44.80 -8.00
C GLN A 227 16.28 44.39 -8.78
N GLY A 228 17.45 44.50 -8.15
CA GLY A 228 18.71 44.05 -8.74
C GLY A 228 18.82 42.52 -8.73
N ASP A 229 19.53 41.94 -9.70
CA ASP A 229 19.59 40.49 -9.91
C ASP A 229 20.11 39.73 -8.67
N VAL A 230 21.13 40.26 -7.98
CA VAL A 230 21.66 39.68 -6.74
C VAL A 230 20.65 39.74 -5.58
N ALA A 231 19.87 40.82 -5.49
CA ALA A 231 18.84 40.98 -4.46
C ALA A 231 17.67 40.03 -4.70
N ALA A 232 17.26 39.85 -5.96
CA ALA A 232 16.24 38.88 -6.37
C ALA A 232 16.69 37.44 -6.05
N GLU A 233 17.91 37.08 -6.43
CA GLU A 233 18.49 35.76 -6.14
C GLU A 233 18.54 35.46 -4.63
N ARG A 234 18.96 36.45 -3.82
CA ARG A 234 18.96 36.32 -2.36
C ARG A 234 17.55 36.15 -1.80
N MET A 235 16.58 36.91 -2.32
CA MET A 235 15.19 36.80 -1.90
C MET A 235 14.61 35.41 -2.18
N LEU A 236 14.94 34.83 -3.33
CA LEU A 236 14.49 33.50 -3.72
C LEU A 236 15.15 32.40 -2.89
N TYR A 237 16.44 32.56 -2.56
CA TYR A 237 17.11 31.69 -1.60
C TYR A 237 16.44 31.75 -0.22
N ASP A 238 16.22 32.95 0.32
CA ASP A 238 15.60 33.14 1.64
C ASP A 238 14.15 32.62 1.65
N TYR A 239 13.42 32.78 0.54
CA TYR A 239 12.10 32.20 0.33
C TYR A 239 12.12 30.67 0.40
N ASP A 240 12.97 30.01 -0.39
CA ASP A 240 13.07 28.56 -0.41
C ASP A 240 13.46 27.99 0.96
N ILE A 241 14.35 28.67 1.69
CA ILE A 241 14.70 28.33 3.07
C ILE A 241 13.48 28.46 3.99
N ALA A 242 12.76 29.58 3.92
CA ALA A 242 11.61 29.86 4.79
C ALA A 242 10.47 28.84 4.63
N ILE A 243 10.27 28.30 3.42
CA ILE A 243 9.26 27.27 3.15
C ILE A 243 9.83 25.84 3.23
N GLY A 244 11.12 25.68 3.56
CA GLY A 244 11.79 24.39 3.67
C GLY A 244 12.01 23.65 2.34
N ASN A 245 12.08 24.36 1.21
CA ASN A 245 12.31 23.87 -0.15
C ASN A 245 13.81 23.72 -0.53
N THR A 246 14.62 23.18 0.39
CA THR A 246 16.07 23.07 0.22
C THR A 246 16.55 21.87 -0.61
N SER A 247 15.64 20.98 -1.03
CA SER A 247 15.92 19.75 -1.80
C SER A 247 15.41 19.78 -3.24
N SER A 248 14.83 20.91 -3.68
CA SER A 248 14.49 21.06 -5.09
C SER A 248 15.75 21.19 -5.95
N SER A 249 15.71 20.66 -7.17
CA SER A 249 16.79 20.88 -8.15
C SER A 249 16.99 22.36 -8.48
N VAL A 250 15.92 23.16 -8.42
CA VAL A 250 15.97 24.62 -8.64
C VAL A 250 16.76 25.31 -7.54
N PHE A 251 16.46 25.01 -6.27
CA PHE A 251 17.23 25.53 -5.13
C PHE A 251 18.70 25.12 -5.22
N ALA A 252 18.96 23.84 -5.55
CA ALA A 252 20.32 23.33 -5.69
C ALA A 252 21.11 24.08 -6.78
N ALA A 253 20.53 24.27 -7.96
CA ALA A 253 21.16 25.05 -9.03
C ALA A 253 21.42 26.51 -8.63
N ARG A 254 20.48 27.14 -7.92
CA ARG A 254 20.65 28.50 -7.37
C ARG A 254 21.81 28.57 -6.37
N ASN A 255 21.89 27.55 -5.51
CA ASN A 255 22.92 27.45 -4.49
C ASN A 255 24.30 27.21 -5.09
N ASP A 256 24.39 26.34 -6.09
CA ASP A 256 25.58 26.05 -6.87
C ASP A 256 26.12 27.30 -7.58
N ALA A 257 25.26 28.03 -8.29
CA ALA A 257 25.64 29.26 -8.98
C ALA A 257 26.16 30.33 -8.01
N TYR A 258 25.51 30.49 -6.86
CA TYR A 258 25.98 31.42 -5.82
C TYR A 258 27.36 31.03 -5.29
N VAL A 259 27.56 29.75 -4.95
CA VAL A 259 28.84 29.28 -4.42
C VAL A 259 29.95 29.42 -5.45
N ALA A 260 29.70 29.04 -6.71
CA ALA A 260 30.64 29.23 -7.82
C ALA A 260 31.09 30.69 -7.95
N GLY A 261 30.17 31.66 -7.80
CA GLY A 261 30.49 33.08 -7.81
C GLY A 261 31.37 33.53 -6.64
N ILE A 262 31.08 33.06 -5.42
CA ILE A 262 31.87 33.39 -4.23
C ILE A 262 33.29 32.79 -4.32
N VAL A 263 33.41 31.51 -4.67
CA VAL A 263 34.71 30.83 -4.71
C VAL A 263 35.61 31.34 -5.84
N ALA A 264 35.04 31.79 -6.96
CA ALA A 264 35.80 32.40 -8.05
C ALA A 264 36.46 33.74 -7.64
N GLY A 265 35.85 34.47 -6.69
CA GLY A 265 36.36 35.74 -6.16
C GLY A 265 37.07 35.63 -4.82
N ALA A 266 37.19 34.43 -4.25
CA ALA A 266 37.79 34.21 -2.94
C ALA A 266 39.29 34.53 -2.96
N THR A 267 39.75 35.23 -1.92
CA THR A 267 41.17 35.60 -1.75
C THR A 267 41.79 34.94 -0.53
N SER A 268 40.95 34.46 0.39
CA SER A 268 41.36 33.85 1.65
C SER A 268 40.51 32.63 2.01
N VAL A 269 41.03 31.80 2.90
CA VAL A 269 40.28 30.67 3.50
C VAL A 269 39.02 31.13 4.24
N ASP A 270 39.00 32.38 4.72
CA ASP A 270 37.84 32.96 5.40
C ASP A 270 36.69 33.26 4.43
N ASP A 271 36.99 33.64 3.18
CA ASP A 271 35.98 33.84 2.13
C ASP A 271 35.23 32.54 1.79
N ILE A 272 35.87 31.39 2.06
CA ILE A 272 35.34 30.05 1.77
C ILE A 272 34.73 29.44 3.04
N ALA A 273 35.55 29.03 4.01
CA ALA A 273 35.06 28.33 5.20
C ALA A 273 34.35 29.25 6.20
N GLY A 274 34.62 30.55 6.17
CA GLY A 274 33.95 31.54 7.02
C GLY A 274 32.59 31.99 6.48
N ASN A 275 32.30 31.74 5.20
CA ASN A 275 31.00 32.03 4.60
C ASN A 275 30.00 30.90 4.94
N PRO A 276 28.93 31.16 5.71
CA PRO A 276 28.02 30.10 6.17
C PRO A 276 27.38 29.30 5.01
N ARG A 277 27.03 29.97 3.90
CA ARG A 277 26.38 29.30 2.77
C ARG A 277 27.35 28.43 1.97
N VAL A 278 28.61 28.85 1.84
CA VAL A 278 29.67 28.02 1.22
C VAL A 278 30.04 26.87 2.15
N PHE A 279 30.13 27.11 3.45
CA PHE A 279 30.35 26.06 4.45
C PHE A 279 29.26 24.98 4.37
N ASP A 280 27.98 25.37 4.43
CA ASP A 280 26.85 24.45 4.35
C ASP A 280 26.84 23.67 3.03
N TYR A 281 27.19 24.34 1.92
CA TYR A 281 27.33 23.70 0.62
C TYR A 281 28.42 22.62 0.62
N LEU A 282 29.60 22.88 1.20
CA LEU A 282 30.69 21.90 1.30
C LEU A 282 30.30 20.70 2.17
N MET A 283 29.53 20.94 3.23
CA MET A 283 29.03 19.87 4.09
C MET A 283 27.98 19.03 3.37
N ALA A 284 27.08 19.66 2.61
CA ALA A 284 26.13 18.97 1.76
C ALA A 284 26.84 18.14 0.67
N ALA A 285 27.86 18.69 0.01
CA ALA A 285 28.61 18.01 -1.05
C ALA A 285 29.36 16.77 -0.58
N THR A 286 29.82 16.76 0.67
CA THR A 286 30.61 15.65 1.21
C THR A 286 29.84 14.70 2.13
N GLY A 287 28.67 15.10 2.61
CA GLY A 287 27.87 14.31 3.55
C GLY A 287 28.55 14.09 4.90
N LEU A 288 29.49 14.95 5.30
CA LEU A 288 30.25 14.83 6.55
C LEU A 288 29.34 14.76 7.78
N ASP A 289 29.56 13.77 8.64
CA ASP A 289 28.83 13.55 9.88
C ASP A 289 29.77 13.01 10.98
N PRO A 290 29.81 13.60 12.20
CA PRO A 290 29.30 14.93 12.53
C PRO A 290 30.01 16.04 11.74
N THR A 291 29.29 17.13 11.48
CA THR A 291 29.81 18.33 10.83
C THR A 291 31.03 18.88 11.60
N PRO A 292 32.17 19.15 10.94
CA PRO A 292 33.33 19.79 11.57
C PRO A 292 33.01 21.23 12.00
N THR A 293 33.86 21.81 12.85
CA THR A 293 33.81 23.26 13.09
C THR A 293 34.39 24.02 11.89
N VAL A 294 34.00 25.28 11.73
CA VAL A 294 34.58 26.20 10.74
C VAL A 294 36.11 26.26 10.88
N ASP A 295 36.63 26.35 12.12
CA ASP A 295 38.08 26.41 12.35
C ASP A 295 38.80 25.12 11.93
N TYR A 296 38.19 23.95 12.18
CA TYR A 296 38.76 22.69 11.73
C TYR A 296 38.75 22.59 10.20
N LEU A 297 37.69 23.07 9.55
CA LEU A 297 37.63 23.12 8.09
C LEU A 297 38.72 24.05 7.51
N LYS A 298 38.98 25.19 8.14
CA LYS A 298 40.10 26.07 7.77
C LYS A 298 41.45 25.36 7.88
N LEU A 299 41.64 24.48 8.87
CA LEU A 299 42.86 23.67 8.97
C LEU A 299 42.96 22.66 7.82
N VAL A 300 41.86 21.99 7.48
CA VAL A 300 41.80 21.06 6.33
C VAL A 300 42.11 21.77 5.02
N LEU A 301 41.56 22.97 4.79
CA LEU A 301 41.80 23.74 3.56
C LEU A 301 43.23 24.27 3.44
N LYS A 302 43.92 24.50 4.56
CA LYS A 302 45.32 24.97 4.58
C LYS A 302 46.34 23.82 4.63
N ASP A 303 45.88 22.59 4.74
CA ASP A 303 46.76 21.42 4.83
C ASP A 303 47.49 21.20 3.50
N ASP A 304 48.78 20.92 3.58
CA ASP A 304 49.57 20.56 2.41
C ASP A 304 49.35 19.07 2.09
N ALA A 305 48.67 18.81 0.98
CA ALA A 305 48.31 17.45 0.56
C ALA A 305 49.54 16.56 0.27
N ASP A 306 50.72 17.15 0.06
CA ASP A 306 51.96 16.43 -0.20
C ASP A 306 52.78 16.18 1.07
N ASP A 307 52.44 16.82 2.20
CA ASP A 307 53.12 16.59 3.47
C ASP A 307 52.68 15.23 4.08
N SER A 308 53.63 14.30 4.17
CA SER A 308 53.43 13.01 4.83
C SER A 308 53.05 13.10 6.32
N ALA A 309 53.38 14.22 6.97
CA ALA A 309 52.99 14.54 8.35
C ALA A 309 51.73 15.43 8.43
N GLY A 310 51.14 15.81 7.28
CA GLY A 310 49.97 16.68 7.18
C GLY A 310 48.72 16.10 7.85
N LEU A 311 47.80 16.99 8.19
CA LEU A 311 46.56 16.68 8.92
C LEU A 311 45.77 15.57 8.21
N ILE A 312 45.52 15.72 6.91
CA ILE A 312 44.68 14.79 6.13
C ILE A 312 45.36 13.43 6.03
N LYS A 313 46.67 13.37 5.77
CA LYS A 313 47.42 12.10 5.64
C LYS A 313 47.42 11.29 6.92
N THR A 314 47.48 11.97 8.07
CA THR A 314 47.55 11.36 9.40
C THR A 314 46.19 11.02 10.01
N LEU A 315 45.07 11.36 9.35
CA LEU A 315 43.73 10.94 9.80
C LEU A 315 43.60 9.41 9.90
N PRO A 316 42.91 8.91 10.95
CA PRO A 316 42.70 7.48 11.16
C PRO A 316 41.83 6.87 10.05
N GLU A 317 41.95 5.56 9.88
CA GLU A 317 41.20 4.77 8.88
C GLU A 317 40.70 3.43 9.46
N GLY A 318 40.56 3.34 10.79
CA GLY A 318 40.21 2.09 11.48
C GLY A 318 38.75 1.67 11.30
N SER A 319 37.88 2.57 10.86
CA SER A 319 36.43 2.36 10.68
C SER A 319 35.91 2.96 9.38
N ALA A 320 34.74 2.51 8.93
CA ALA A 320 34.09 3.04 7.74
C ALA A 320 33.79 4.55 7.83
N LEU A 321 33.47 5.04 9.03
CA LEU A 321 33.23 6.47 9.29
C LEU A 321 34.52 7.28 9.13
N GLU A 322 35.63 6.80 9.69
CA GLU A 322 36.94 7.46 9.60
C GLU A 322 37.45 7.49 8.14
N ILE A 323 37.28 6.39 7.40
CA ILE A 323 37.61 6.32 5.96
C ILE A 323 36.78 7.33 5.17
N SER A 324 35.46 7.39 5.42
CA SER A 324 34.56 8.31 4.72
C SER A 324 34.90 9.77 5.04
N ARG A 325 35.23 10.07 6.29
CA ARG A 325 35.65 11.39 6.76
C ARG A 325 36.98 11.82 6.11
N LYS A 326 37.97 10.93 6.07
CA LYS A 326 39.25 11.22 5.40
C LYS A 326 39.05 11.54 3.93
N ARG A 327 38.26 10.73 3.21
CA ARG A 327 37.91 10.98 1.80
C ARG A 327 37.23 12.34 1.59
N ALA A 328 36.27 12.68 2.45
CA ALA A 328 35.58 13.97 2.38
C ALA A 328 36.54 15.15 2.57
N PHE A 329 37.45 15.10 3.54
CA PHE A 329 38.44 16.16 3.74
C PHE A 329 39.47 16.25 2.62
N THR A 330 39.88 15.11 2.05
CA THR A 330 40.71 15.09 0.84
C THR A 330 40.01 15.78 -0.33
N LEU A 331 38.72 15.50 -0.56
CA LEU A 331 37.93 16.17 -1.60
C LEU A 331 37.86 17.68 -1.37
N ILE A 332 37.49 18.11 -0.15
CA ILE A 332 37.39 19.53 0.20
C ILE A 332 38.71 20.26 -0.03
N ASN A 333 39.83 19.71 0.43
CA ASN A 333 41.15 20.30 0.20
C ASN A 333 41.48 20.38 -1.31
N SER A 334 41.14 19.35 -2.09
CA SER A 334 41.44 19.31 -3.53
C SER A 334 40.64 20.31 -4.39
N TRP A 335 39.51 20.81 -3.91
CA TRP A 335 38.68 21.77 -4.65
C TRP A 335 39.23 23.21 -4.63
N PHE A 336 40.18 23.51 -3.75
CA PHE A 336 40.68 24.87 -3.56
C PHE A 336 42.21 24.92 -3.53
N ASN A 337 42.79 25.98 -4.10
CA ASN A 337 44.24 26.17 -4.13
C ASN A 337 44.67 27.12 -3.00
N ILE A 338 44.58 26.66 -1.75
CA ILE A 338 44.89 27.46 -0.55
C ILE A 338 46.24 27.05 0.04
N ASP A 339 47.09 28.03 0.37
CA ASP A 339 48.37 27.77 1.03
C ASP A 339 48.24 27.65 2.56
N ASN A 340 49.35 27.30 3.23
CA ASN A 340 49.39 27.13 4.67
C ASN A 340 49.13 28.42 5.48
N THR A 341 49.19 29.59 4.85
CA THR A 341 48.85 30.90 5.47
C THR A 341 47.36 31.17 5.38
N GLY A 342 46.64 30.47 4.52
CA GLY A 342 45.22 30.67 4.24
C GLY A 342 44.96 31.59 3.05
N ALA A 343 45.97 31.92 2.23
CA ALA A 343 45.78 32.69 1.02
C ALA A 343 45.36 31.79 -0.15
N VAL A 344 44.40 32.26 -0.96
CA VAL A 344 44.02 31.59 -2.21
C VAL A 344 45.09 31.91 -3.25
N THR A 345 45.88 30.91 -3.63
CA THR A 345 47.00 31.06 -4.58
C THR A 345 46.55 31.10 -6.04
N ALA A 346 45.40 30.47 -6.34
CA ALA A 346 44.70 30.55 -7.60
C ALA A 346 43.20 30.24 -7.40
N PRO A 347 42.28 30.89 -8.14
CA PRO A 347 40.89 30.47 -8.17
C PRO A 347 40.74 29.01 -8.59
N PRO A 348 39.71 28.28 -8.12
CA PRO A 348 39.44 26.93 -8.58
C PRO A 348 39.28 26.85 -10.11
N ASP A 349 39.90 25.85 -10.74
CA ASP A 349 39.73 25.60 -12.17
C ASP A 349 38.39 24.91 -12.50
N SER A 350 38.10 24.72 -13.79
CA SER A 350 36.84 24.11 -14.23
C SER A 350 36.65 22.68 -13.71
N THR A 351 37.72 21.91 -13.55
CA THR A 351 37.67 20.53 -13.06
C THR A 351 37.37 20.50 -11.56
N GLN A 352 37.99 21.42 -10.80
CA GLN A 352 37.72 21.58 -9.37
C GLN A 352 36.26 22.01 -9.13
N LEU A 353 35.77 22.98 -9.90
CA LEU A 353 34.38 23.44 -9.82
C LEU A 353 33.38 22.35 -10.23
N GLU A 354 33.65 21.61 -11.31
CA GLU A 354 32.79 20.50 -11.75
C GLU A 354 32.75 19.38 -10.70
N SER A 355 33.89 19.01 -10.13
CA SER A 355 33.95 18.00 -9.06
C SER A 355 33.20 18.43 -7.79
N LEU A 356 33.29 19.71 -7.41
CA LEU A 356 32.55 20.29 -6.29
C LEU A 356 31.04 20.25 -6.55
N SER A 357 30.62 20.67 -7.75
CA SER A 357 29.22 20.68 -8.17
C SER A 357 28.63 19.28 -8.25
N ASP A 358 29.33 18.32 -8.84
CA ASP A 358 28.91 16.91 -8.92
C ASP A 358 28.73 16.31 -7.52
N ALA A 359 29.67 16.56 -6.61
CA ALA A 359 29.57 16.10 -5.23
C ALA A 359 28.36 16.71 -4.51
N TYR A 360 28.07 17.98 -4.74
CA TYR A 360 26.87 18.64 -4.24
C TYR A 360 25.59 18.05 -4.82
N PHE A 361 25.45 17.96 -6.14
CA PHE A 361 24.24 17.41 -6.77
C PHE A 361 24.01 15.93 -6.46
N ALA A 362 25.06 15.17 -6.17
CA ALA A 362 24.94 13.79 -5.67
C ALA A 362 24.34 13.72 -4.26
N ASN A 363 24.51 14.76 -3.43
CA ASN A 363 24.26 14.68 -1.99
C ASN A 363 23.31 15.75 -1.42
N TYR A 364 22.91 16.78 -2.17
CA TYR A 364 22.13 17.92 -1.66
C TYR A 364 20.78 17.51 -1.05
N LYS A 365 20.20 16.41 -1.53
CA LYS A 365 18.95 15.85 -0.98
C LYS A 365 19.16 15.15 0.36
N ASN A 366 20.38 14.73 0.69
CA ASN A 366 20.65 13.92 1.88
C ASN A 366 20.35 14.66 3.19
N ALA A 367 20.62 15.97 3.24
CA ALA A 367 20.30 16.79 4.43
C ALA A 367 18.79 16.79 4.71
N ASP A 368 17.98 16.92 3.67
CA ASP A 368 16.52 16.83 3.78
C ASP A 368 16.04 15.41 4.08
N THR A 369 16.62 14.39 3.45
CA THR A 369 16.32 12.99 3.81
C THR A 369 16.62 12.71 5.28
N LYS A 370 17.73 13.23 5.82
CA LYS A 370 18.06 13.13 7.26
C LYS A 370 17.03 13.89 8.11
N ARG A 371 16.58 15.08 7.70
CA ARG A 371 15.53 15.84 8.38
C ARG A 371 14.21 15.07 8.38
N ASP A 372 13.77 14.58 7.23
CA ASP A 372 12.52 13.83 7.07
C ASP A 372 12.56 12.54 7.91
N THR A 373 13.71 11.84 7.91
CA THR A 373 13.95 10.66 8.76
C THR A 373 13.89 11.02 10.24
N SER A 374 14.46 12.16 10.64
CA SER A 374 14.41 12.66 12.02
C SER A 374 12.99 13.01 12.44
N LEU A 375 12.22 13.70 11.59
CA LEU A 375 10.81 14.01 11.84
C LEU A 375 9.96 12.74 11.93
N ALA A 376 10.14 11.78 11.02
CA ALA A 376 9.47 10.49 11.08
C ALA A 376 9.82 9.73 12.36
N SER A 377 11.10 9.76 12.78
CA SER A 377 11.55 9.13 14.02
C SER A 377 10.97 9.81 15.26
N ARG A 378 10.89 11.15 15.27
CA ARG A 378 10.25 11.92 16.34
C ARG A 378 8.76 11.63 16.41
N PHE A 379 8.07 11.63 15.27
CA PHE A 379 6.67 11.25 15.19
C PHE A 379 6.46 9.85 15.76
N SER A 380 7.25 8.86 15.32
CA SER A 380 7.20 7.50 15.85
C SER A 380 7.46 7.45 17.36
N PHE A 381 8.44 8.22 17.87
CA PHE A 381 8.75 8.29 19.28
C PHE A 381 7.61 8.92 20.10
N VAL A 382 7.08 10.07 19.68
CA VAL A 382 5.99 10.78 20.38
C VAL A 382 4.70 9.97 20.37
N THR A 383 4.44 9.25 19.28
CA THR A 383 3.26 8.39 19.17
C THR A 383 3.42 7.04 19.84
N THR A 384 4.61 6.69 20.32
CA THR A 384 4.83 5.45 21.07
C THR A 384 4.08 5.53 22.40
N GLY A 385 3.02 4.72 22.55
CA GLY A 385 2.17 4.69 23.75
C GLY A 385 1.02 5.70 23.75
N ALA A 386 0.72 6.33 22.60
CA ALA A 386 -0.50 7.13 22.46
C ALA A 386 -1.73 6.23 22.30
N ASP A 387 -2.61 6.23 23.30
CA ASP A 387 -3.80 5.36 23.34
C ASP A 387 -5.11 6.10 23.01
N THR A 388 -5.05 7.43 22.94
CA THR A 388 -6.23 8.26 22.70
C THR A 388 -5.96 9.39 21.70
N VAL A 389 -7.02 9.90 21.10
CA VAL A 389 -6.99 11.11 20.26
C VAL A 389 -6.43 12.30 21.04
N SER A 390 -6.64 12.34 22.36
CA SER A 390 -6.05 13.38 23.20
C SER A 390 -4.53 13.29 23.27
N ASP A 391 -3.97 12.08 23.33
CA ASP A 391 -2.53 11.87 23.39
C ASP A 391 -1.86 12.30 22.08
N LEU A 392 -2.48 11.98 20.94
CA LEU A 392 -1.99 12.41 19.62
C LEU A 392 -2.06 13.93 19.42
N LEU A 393 -3.12 14.58 19.91
CA LEU A 393 -3.32 16.03 19.75
C LEU A 393 -2.62 16.86 20.84
N ALA A 394 -2.12 16.22 21.89
CA ALA A 394 -1.42 16.89 22.98
C ALA A 394 -0.11 17.49 22.46
N ARG A 395 0.23 18.67 22.97
CA ARG A 395 1.56 19.26 22.74
C ARG A 395 2.56 18.44 23.53
N ASN A 396 3.65 18.03 22.90
CA ASN A 396 4.75 17.34 23.55
C ASN A 396 5.69 18.34 24.25
N ASP A 397 6.16 18.04 25.46
CA ASP A 397 7.03 18.94 26.21
C ASP A 397 8.41 19.13 25.57
N ALA A 398 8.96 18.09 24.93
CA ALA A 398 10.28 18.11 24.30
C ALA A 398 10.24 18.59 22.84
N PHE A 399 9.17 18.29 22.12
CA PHE A 399 9.08 18.47 20.67
C PHE A 399 7.88 19.34 20.22
N GLY A 400 7.15 19.96 21.14
CA GLY A 400 6.02 20.82 20.79
C GLY A 400 4.93 20.08 19.99
N ASP A 401 4.50 20.68 18.89
CA ASP A 401 3.46 20.13 17.99
C ASP A 401 4.08 19.44 16.75
N ASP A 402 5.41 19.26 16.68
CA ASP A 402 6.17 18.70 15.53
C ASP A 402 5.56 17.38 15.00
N ALA A 403 5.14 16.49 15.90
CA ALA A 403 4.57 15.18 15.52
C ALA A 403 3.19 15.33 14.86
N LEU A 404 2.35 16.23 15.36
CA LEU A 404 1.05 16.53 14.77
C LEU A 404 1.23 17.24 13.43
N GLU A 405 2.13 18.21 13.36
CA GLU A 405 2.47 18.92 12.12
C GLU A 405 3.01 17.97 11.05
N TYR A 406 3.90 17.05 11.41
CA TYR A 406 4.38 16.01 10.50
C TYR A 406 3.23 15.17 9.94
N ALA A 407 2.32 14.72 10.81
CA ALA A 407 1.19 13.89 10.39
C ALA A 407 0.18 14.66 9.52
N LEU A 408 -0.06 15.95 9.80
CA LEU A 408 -0.96 16.79 9.01
C LEU A 408 -0.34 17.15 7.65
N ALA A 409 0.94 17.52 7.64
CA ALA A 409 1.69 17.84 6.43
C ALA A 409 1.71 16.66 5.44
N ALA A 410 1.77 15.42 5.93
CA ALA A 410 1.69 14.23 5.10
C ALA A 410 0.42 14.19 4.21
N PHE A 411 -0.66 14.85 4.63
CA PHE A 411 -1.92 14.93 3.89
C PHE A 411 -2.21 16.35 3.37
N ASP A 412 -1.19 17.21 3.28
CA ASP A 412 -1.32 18.61 2.86
C ASP A 412 -2.33 19.40 3.72
N ILE A 413 -2.35 19.17 5.04
CA ILE A 413 -3.18 19.91 6.00
C ILE A 413 -2.27 20.80 6.85
N ASP A 414 -2.65 22.06 7.01
CA ASP A 414 -1.96 23.03 7.87
C ASP A 414 -2.79 23.32 9.14
N LEU A 415 -2.11 23.59 10.26
CA LEU A 415 -2.79 23.95 11.52
C LEU A 415 -3.51 25.30 11.47
N SER A 416 -3.20 26.16 10.51
CA SER A 416 -3.94 27.39 10.23
C SER A 416 -5.29 27.15 9.54
N GLU A 417 -5.46 26.00 8.87
CA GLU A 417 -6.71 25.63 8.19
C GLU A 417 -7.74 25.00 9.13
N THR A 418 -7.33 24.56 10.32
CA THR A 418 -8.17 23.74 11.20
C THR A 418 -7.91 24.01 12.68
N SER A 419 -8.64 23.33 13.56
CA SER A 419 -8.44 23.41 15.01
C SER A 419 -8.32 22.03 15.62
N LYS A 420 -7.66 21.91 16.78
CA LYS A 420 -7.60 20.63 17.54
C LYS A 420 -8.99 20.08 17.87
N THR A 421 -10.00 20.93 18.04
CA THR A 421 -11.39 20.50 18.25
C THR A 421 -11.99 19.85 17.00
N GLU A 422 -11.69 20.39 15.83
CA GLU A 422 -12.13 19.81 14.55
C GLU A 422 -11.37 18.53 14.21
N LEU A 423 -10.04 18.53 14.38
CA LEU A 423 -9.21 17.34 14.22
C LEU A 423 -9.68 16.20 15.13
N ARG A 424 -10.13 16.51 16.36
CA ARG A 424 -10.73 15.50 17.24
C ARG A 424 -11.98 14.87 16.63
N LYS A 425 -12.89 15.65 16.02
CA LYS A 425 -14.09 15.11 15.35
C LYS A 425 -13.74 14.29 14.11
N VAL A 426 -12.70 14.71 13.39
CA VAL A 426 -12.16 13.98 12.23
C VAL A 426 -11.63 12.62 12.68
N LEU A 427 -10.76 12.59 13.69
CA LEU A 427 -10.13 11.38 14.20
C LEU A 427 -11.10 10.42 14.92
N THR A 428 -12.20 10.91 15.49
CA THR A 428 -13.25 10.04 16.07
C THR A 428 -14.35 9.66 15.09
N SER A 429 -14.25 10.04 13.81
CA SER A 429 -15.23 9.65 12.80
C SER A 429 -14.99 8.23 12.31
N ASP A 430 -16.07 7.45 12.15
CA ASP A 430 -15.99 6.23 11.35
C ASP A 430 -15.84 6.61 9.87
N ILE A 431 -14.61 6.50 9.35
CA ILE A 431 -14.28 6.85 7.96
C ILE A 431 -15.07 6.02 6.95
N SER A 432 -15.54 4.83 7.33
CA SER A 432 -16.28 3.93 6.45
C SER A 432 -17.77 4.25 6.37
N ASP A 433 -18.35 4.92 7.38
CA ASP A 433 -19.75 5.34 7.38
C ASP A 433 -19.93 6.61 6.52
N PRO A 434 -20.68 6.56 5.40
CA PRO A 434 -20.97 7.74 4.57
C PRO A 434 -21.62 8.91 5.32
N LYS A 435 -22.19 8.69 6.51
CA LYS A 435 -22.86 9.70 7.34
C LYS A 435 -21.95 10.31 8.41
N SER A 436 -20.71 9.86 8.55
CA SER A 436 -19.77 10.37 9.56
C SER A 436 -19.37 11.83 9.31
N TYR A 437 -18.79 12.48 10.32
CA TYR A 437 -18.41 13.90 10.25
C TYR A 437 -17.38 14.13 9.14
N VAL A 438 -16.31 13.34 9.11
CA VAL A 438 -15.26 13.47 8.08
C VAL A 438 -15.79 13.20 6.67
N ARG A 439 -16.75 12.26 6.52
CA ARG A 439 -17.35 11.94 5.20
C ARG A 439 -18.26 13.07 4.71
N LYS A 440 -18.94 13.78 5.61
CA LYS A 440 -19.75 14.96 5.28
C LYS A 440 -18.93 16.21 4.97
N MET A 441 -17.68 16.28 5.45
CA MET A 441 -16.77 17.38 5.15
C MET A 441 -16.41 17.44 3.66
N GLY A 442 -16.33 16.30 2.99
CA GLY A 442 -16.05 16.21 1.56
C GLY A 442 -14.61 16.57 1.18
N ASP A 443 -13.69 16.64 2.15
CA ASP A 443 -12.26 16.86 1.93
C ASP A 443 -11.51 15.54 2.16
N ASP A 444 -11.00 14.97 1.06
CA ASP A 444 -10.28 13.70 1.06
C ASP A 444 -8.98 13.76 1.90
N ARG A 445 -8.38 14.95 2.10
CA ARG A 445 -7.19 15.11 2.95
C ARG A 445 -7.50 14.71 4.39
N PHE A 446 -8.59 15.22 4.95
CA PHE A 446 -9.02 14.88 6.31
C PHE A 446 -9.50 13.43 6.43
N LEU A 447 -10.12 12.88 5.38
CA LEU A 447 -10.47 11.46 5.33
C LEU A 447 -9.22 10.57 5.38
N SER A 448 -8.19 10.90 4.58
CA SER A 448 -6.91 10.19 4.57
C SER A 448 -6.15 10.33 5.88
N PHE A 449 -6.13 11.55 6.46
CA PHE A 449 -5.57 11.78 7.78
C PHE A 449 -6.26 10.93 8.85
N ALA A 450 -7.60 10.91 8.89
CA ALA A 450 -8.34 10.05 9.82
C ALA A 450 -8.02 8.56 9.62
N GLY A 451 -7.99 8.09 8.36
CA GLY A 451 -7.68 6.70 8.03
C GLY A 451 -6.24 6.27 8.29
N ALA A 452 -5.33 7.22 8.54
CA ALA A 452 -3.98 6.92 8.95
C ALA A 452 -3.89 6.44 10.41
N PHE A 453 -4.94 6.60 11.21
CA PHE A 453 -4.96 6.25 12.64
C PHE A 453 -6.12 5.31 12.97
N ASN A 454 -5.94 4.49 14.00
CA ASN A 454 -6.90 3.49 14.43
C ASN A 454 -7.65 3.93 15.69
N PHE A 455 -8.43 5.01 15.59
CA PHE A 455 -9.27 5.48 16.70
C PHE A 455 -10.73 5.07 16.54
N GLY A 456 -11.38 4.79 17.68
CA GLY A 456 -12.81 4.58 17.79
C GLY A 456 -13.57 5.89 17.98
N ALA A 457 -14.90 5.80 17.92
CA ALA A 457 -15.79 6.95 18.16
C ALA A 457 -15.69 7.51 19.59
N ASP A 458 -15.17 6.72 20.55
CA ASP A 458 -14.87 7.14 21.92
C ASP A 458 -13.50 7.85 22.06
N GLY A 459 -12.74 7.94 20.96
CA GLY A 459 -11.41 8.55 20.91
C GLY A 459 -10.30 7.70 21.49
N LYS A 460 -10.53 6.41 21.73
CA LYS A 460 -9.51 5.43 22.13
C LYS A 460 -9.07 4.58 20.93
N LEU A 461 -7.99 3.83 21.09
CA LEU A 461 -7.58 2.86 20.07
C LEU A 461 -8.71 1.85 19.76
N ALA A 462 -8.97 1.63 18.48
CA ALA A 462 -9.92 0.65 17.96
C ALA A 462 -9.27 -0.24 16.90
N GLU A 463 -9.84 -1.41 16.66
CA GLU A 463 -9.33 -2.33 15.64
C GLU A 463 -9.26 -1.65 14.25
N GLN A 464 -8.13 -1.84 13.56
CA GLN A 464 -7.87 -1.24 12.25
C GLN A 464 -8.98 -1.62 11.25
N ARG A 465 -9.49 -0.65 10.48
CA ARG A 465 -10.41 -0.92 9.37
C ARG A 465 -9.63 -0.84 8.06
N THR A 466 -9.60 -1.93 7.31
CA THR A 466 -8.96 -1.98 5.99
C THR A 466 -9.87 -2.66 4.99
N ILE A 467 -9.90 -2.12 3.76
CA ILE A 467 -10.66 -2.72 2.66
C ILE A 467 -10.22 -4.16 2.38
N GLN A 468 -8.93 -4.44 2.60
CA GLN A 468 -8.30 -5.76 2.58
C GLN A 468 -7.17 -5.84 3.59
N SER A 469 -7.09 -6.98 4.27
CA SER A 469 -5.97 -7.38 5.12
C SER A 469 -4.73 -7.69 4.28
N VAL A 470 -3.56 -7.69 4.92
CA VAL A 470 -2.30 -8.09 4.25
C VAL A 470 -2.38 -9.51 3.71
N THR A 471 -3.02 -10.42 4.45
CA THR A 471 -3.24 -11.81 4.05
C THR A 471 -4.17 -11.91 2.84
N GLN A 472 -5.26 -11.13 2.81
CA GLN A 472 -6.17 -11.06 1.65
C GLN A 472 -5.43 -10.57 0.40
N ARG A 473 -4.66 -9.48 0.52
CA ARG A 473 -3.86 -8.92 -0.60
C ARG A 473 -2.87 -9.94 -1.16
N THR A 474 -2.16 -10.63 -0.27
CA THR A 474 -1.17 -11.65 -0.65
C THR A 474 -1.81 -12.86 -1.33
N THR A 475 -2.92 -13.34 -0.77
CA THR A 475 -3.69 -14.45 -1.33
C THR A 475 -4.20 -14.08 -2.72
N LEU A 476 -4.77 -12.88 -2.86
CA LEU A 476 -5.30 -12.40 -4.13
C LEU A 476 -4.18 -12.20 -5.17
N GLY A 477 -3.01 -11.70 -4.76
CA GLY A 477 -1.83 -11.61 -5.64
C GLY A 477 -1.38 -12.97 -6.17
N SER A 478 -1.40 -14.00 -5.31
CA SER A 478 -1.09 -15.37 -5.70
C SER A 478 -2.13 -15.95 -6.66
N LEU A 479 -3.42 -15.71 -6.39
CA LEU A 479 -4.52 -16.13 -7.27
C LEU A 479 -4.46 -15.44 -8.63
N TYR A 480 -4.15 -14.14 -8.65
CA TYR A 480 -3.95 -13.38 -9.88
C TYR A 480 -2.80 -13.94 -10.72
N LYS A 481 -1.66 -14.27 -10.11
CA LYS A 481 -0.59 -14.95 -10.83
C LYS A 481 -1.05 -16.29 -11.40
N ALA A 482 -1.79 -17.07 -10.61
CA ALA A 482 -2.27 -18.39 -10.99
C ALA A 482 -3.31 -18.37 -12.12
N SER A 483 -4.04 -17.28 -12.33
CA SER A 483 -5.04 -17.17 -13.41
C SER A 483 -4.41 -17.14 -14.81
N PHE A 484 -3.09 -16.94 -14.92
CA PHE A 484 -2.34 -16.98 -16.18
C PHE A 484 -1.64 -18.33 -16.46
N GLY A 485 -1.84 -19.33 -15.60
CA GLY A 485 -1.20 -20.65 -15.73
C GLY A 485 0.22 -20.74 -15.16
N ALA A 486 0.82 -21.93 -15.20
CA ALA A 486 2.14 -22.19 -14.62
C ALA A 486 3.31 -21.71 -15.49
N ASP A 487 3.14 -21.76 -16.82
CA ASP A 487 4.20 -21.48 -17.81
C ASP A 487 4.05 -20.07 -18.42
N VAL A 488 4.24 -19.05 -17.59
CA VAL A 488 4.24 -17.65 -18.04
C VAL A 488 5.63 -17.25 -18.54
N SER A 489 5.69 -16.65 -19.73
CA SER A 489 6.93 -16.05 -20.25
C SER A 489 7.49 -14.99 -19.29
N GLU A 490 8.81 -14.78 -19.32
CA GLU A 490 9.47 -13.76 -18.49
C GLU A 490 8.87 -12.36 -18.69
N ALA A 491 8.56 -12.00 -19.94
CA ALA A 491 7.89 -10.74 -20.27
C ALA A 491 6.50 -10.63 -19.60
N LYS A 492 5.69 -11.70 -19.63
CA LYS A 492 4.37 -11.69 -18.98
C LYS A 492 4.50 -11.71 -17.45
N ALA A 493 5.49 -12.39 -16.90
CA ALA A 493 5.77 -12.38 -15.46
C ALA A 493 6.15 -10.97 -14.96
N ALA A 494 6.92 -10.21 -15.74
CA ALA A 494 7.23 -8.81 -15.44
C ALA A 494 5.97 -7.92 -15.45
N VAL A 495 5.07 -8.12 -16.42
CA VAL A 495 3.78 -7.42 -16.47
C VAL A 495 2.92 -7.75 -15.25
N ILE A 496 2.77 -9.04 -14.90
CA ILE A 496 2.01 -9.48 -13.73
C ILE A 496 2.57 -8.82 -12.47
N LYS A 497 3.90 -8.80 -12.31
CA LYS A 497 4.56 -8.15 -11.17
C LYS A 497 4.24 -6.64 -11.11
N GLY A 498 4.24 -5.97 -12.27
CA GLY A 498 3.84 -4.56 -12.38
C GLY A 498 2.38 -4.32 -12.02
N GLU A 499 1.46 -5.15 -12.53
CA GLU A 499 0.02 -5.09 -12.23
C GLU A 499 -0.26 -5.35 -10.75
N THR A 500 0.41 -6.35 -10.14
CA THR A 500 0.32 -6.62 -8.70
C THR A 500 0.86 -5.44 -7.88
N LYS A 501 1.93 -4.80 -8.32
CA LYS A 501 2.47 -3.60 -7.65
C LYS A 501 1.46 -2.44 -7.70
N ASP A 502 0.92 -2.10 -8.88
CA ASP A 502 -0.12 -1.06 -9.06
C ASP A 502 -1.35 -1.37 -8.20
N TYR A 503 -1.78 -2.64 -8.16
CA TYR A 503 -2.88 -3.09 -7.29
C TYR A 503 -2.60 -2.83 -5.81
N LEU A 504 -1.43 -3.24 -5.30
CA LEU A 504 -1.08 -3.10 -3.88
C LEU A 504 -0.99 -1.64 -3.44
N GLU A 505 -0.45 -0.78 -4.31
CA GLU A 505 -0.38 0.67 -4.10
C GLU A 505 -1.79 1.28 -4.03
N ARG A 506 -2.66 0.96 -5.00
CA ARG A 506 -4.04 1.46 -5.05
C ARG A 506 -4.88 1.00 -3.88
N VAL A 507 -4.94 -0.32 -3.63
CA VAL A 507 -5.76 -0.89 -2.56
C VAL A 507 -5.28 -0.45 -1.17
N GLY A 508 -4.01 -0.08 -1.02
CA GLY A 508 -3.46 0.52 0.18
C GLY A 508 -4.01 1.92 0.49
N LYS A 509 -4.39 2.69 -0.55
CA LYS A 509 -4.94 4.05 -0.42
C LYS A 509 -6.47 4.08 -0.32
N ILE A 510 -7.16 2.95 -0.53
CA ILE A 510 -8.63 2.85 -0.46
C ILE A 510 -9.08 2.68 0.99
N LEU A 511 -9.79 3.68 1.50
CA LEU A 511 -10.31 3.73 2.87
C LEU A 511 -11.82 3.47 2.93
N THR A 512 -12.54 3.74 1.85
CA THR A 512 -14.01 3.66 1.81
C THR A 512 -14.51 2.79 0.68
N PHE A 513 -15.74 2.29 0.83
CA PHE A 513 -16.39 1.53 -0.23
C PHE A 513 -16.61 2.36 -1.50
N ASP A 514 -16.87 3.66 -1.39
CA ASP A 514 -17.01 4.52 -2.58
C ASP A 514 -15.69 4.69 -3.34
N GLN A 515 -14.57 4.82 -2.63
CA GLN A 515 -13.23 4.81 -3.25
C GLN A 515 -12.95 3.46 -3.93
N LEU A 516 -13.34 2.34 -3.32
CA LEU A 516 -13.26 1.03 -3.98
C LEU A 516 -14.10 0.98 -5.27
N MET A 517 -15.32 1.51 -5.25
CA MET A 517 -16.20 1.57 -6.42
C MET A 517 -15.71 2.55 -7.49
N GLY A 518 -14.90 3.54 -7.11
CA GLY A 518 -14.22 4.45 -8.01
C GLY A 518 -12.98 3.86 -8.68
N ASP A 519 -12.31 2.88 -8.07
CA ASP A 519 -11.12 2.25 -8.62
C ASP A 519 -11.44 0.93 -9.36
N ARG A 520 -11.75 1.07 -10.64
CA ARG A 520 -12.04 -0.07 -11.53
C ARG A 520 -10.87 -1.04 -11.65
N LYS A 521 -9.61 -0.57 -11.57
CA LYS A 521 -8.44 -1.44 -11.71
C LYS A 521 -8.32 -2.40 -10.53
N VAL A 522 -8.57 -1.92 -9.31
CA VAL A 522 -8.60 -2.77 -8.10
C VAL A 522 -9.69 -3.85 -8.24
N LEU A 523 -10.88 -3.48 -8.72
CA LEU A 523 -11.97 -4.42 -8.94
C LEU A 523 -11.65 -5.45 -10.03
N ASP A 524 -11.13 -5.02 -11.19
CA ASP A 524 -10.79 -5.90 -12.31
C ASP A 524 -9.68 -6.87 -11.97
N TYR A 525 -8.67 -6.42 -11.22
CA TYR A 525 -7.61 -7.28 -10.71
C TYR A 525 -8.18 -8.37 -9.81
N ALA A 526 -9.06 -8.00 -8.88
CA ALA A 526 -9.70 -8.96 -7.97
C ALA A 526 -10.63 -9.94 -8.71
N LEU A 527 -11.42 -9.48 -9.69
CA LEU A 527 -12.24 -10.37 -10.53
C LEU A 527 -11.36 -11.38 -11.27
N THR A 528 -10.32 -10.90 -11.94
CA THR A 528 -9.38 -11.75 -12.70
C THR A 528 -8.70 -12.78 -11.80
N ALA A 529 -8.34 -12.40 -10.57
CA ALA A 529 -7.75 -13.31 -9.61
C ALA A 529 -8.68 -14.48 -9.24
N HIS A 530 -9.99 -14.26 -9.21
CA HIS A 530 -10.99 -15.32 -9.00
C HIS A 530 -11.43 -16.00 -10.30
N GLY A 531 -10.76 -15.73 -11.42
CA GLY A 531 -11.11 -16.30 -12.72
C GLY A 531 -12.41 -15.74 -13.32
N LEU A 532 -12.90 -14.61 -12.80
CA LEU A 532 -14.05 -13.88 -13.32
C LEU A 532 -13.59 -12.90 -14.39
N GLU A 533 -14.30 -12.87 -15.52
CA GLU A 533 -13.99 -12.00 -16.64
C GLU A 533 -14.52 -10.58 -16.38
N PRO A 534 -13.67 -9.55 -16.25
CA PRO A 534 -14.12 -8.26 -15.72
C PRO A 534 -15.21 -7.55 -16.55
N LYS A 535 -15.19 -7.71 -17.88
CA LYS A 535 -16.15 -7.08 -18.79
C LYS A 535 -17.60 -7.56 -18.58
N ASP A 536 -17.78 -8.71 -17.94
CA ASP A 536 -19.09 -9.31 -17.68
C ASP A 536 -19.79 -8.65 -16.48
N TYR A 537 -19.13 -7.72 -15.78
CA TYR A 537 -19.62 -7.08 -14.57
C TYR A 537 -19.56 -5.54 -14.67
N THR A 538 -20.71 -4.89 -14.59
CA THR A 538 -20.80 -3.43 -14.49
C THR A 538 -20.49 -2.96 -13.06
N ILE A 539 -20.08 -1.69 -12.88
CA ILE A 539 -19.86 -1.12 -11.53
C ILE A 539 -21.13 -1.17 -10.67
N ALA A 540 -22.32 -0.98 -11.28
CA ALA A 540 -23.59 -1.05 -10.56
C ALA A 540 -23.90 -2.47 -10.05
N GLU A 541 -23.56 -3.50 -10.82
CA GLU A 541 -23.67 -4.90 -10.40
C GLU A 541 -22.63 -5.23 -9.33
N LEU A 542 -21.36 -4.84 -9.53
CA LEU A 542 -20.29 -5.05 -8.55
C LEU A 542 -20.62 -4.41 -7.20
N ARG A 543 -21.25 -3.23 -7.21
CA ARG A 543 -21.76 -2.60 -5.98
C ARG A 543 -22.73 -3.52 -5.24
N LYS A 544 -23.73 -4.08 -5.93
CA LYS A 544 -24.72 -5.00 -5.34
C LYS A 544 -24.09 -6.32 -4.90
N ILE A 545 -23.10 -6.82 -5.65
CA ILE A 545 -22.36 -8.03 -5.32
C ILE A 545 -21.59 -7.82 -4.01
N LEU A 546 -20.81 -6.74 -3.90
CA LEU A 546 -19.96 -6.47 -2.74
C LEU A 546 -20.73 -6.08 -1.48
N THR A 547 -21.94 -5.55 -1.60
CA THR A 547 -22.84 -5.28 -0.46
C THR A 547 -23.86 -6.40 -0.24
N SER A 548 -23.66 -7.59 -0.82
CA SER A 548 -24.57 -8.72 -0.59
C SER A 548 -24.39 -9.28 0.82
N ASP A 549 -25.51 -9.46 1.53
CA ASP A 549 -25.50 -10.18 2.81
C ASP A 549 -25.35 -11.68 2.56
N LEU A 550 -24.14 -12.21 2.76
CA LEU A 550 -23.84 -13.63 2.55
C LEU A 550 -24.54 -14.55 3.56
N SER A 551 -25.19 -14.00 4.60
CA SER A 551 -26.06 -14.78 5.48
C SER A 551 -27.48 -14.96 4.89
N ASP A 552 -27.91 -14.06 3.99
CA ASP A 552 -29.13 -14.19 3.21
C ASP A 552 -28.85 -14.77 1.83
N ARG A 553 -29.42 -15.95 1.56
CA ARG A 553 -29.25 -16.67 0.30
C ARG A 553 -29.97 -16.03 -0.88
N LYS A 554 -30.91 -15.15 -0.62
CA LYS A 554 -31.58 -14.34 -1.65
C LYS A 554 -30.77 -13.12 -2.04
N SER A 555 -29.62 -12.89 -1.40
CA SER A 555 -28.71 -11.82 -1.76
C SER A 555 -28.20 -11.94 -3.19
N PHE A 556 -27.92 -10.78 -3.77
CA PHE A 556 -27.62 -10.64 -5.19
C PHE A 556 -26.43 -11.50 -5.66
N ALA A 557 -25.37 -11.62 -4.85
CA ALA A 557 -24.20 -12.43 -5.17
C ALA A 557 -24.51 -13.92 -5.42
N TYR A 558 -25.56 -14.47 -4.80
CA TYR A 558 -25.96 -15.86 -5.00
C TYR A 558 -26.72 -16.10 -6.31
N GLY A 559 -27.26 -15.06 -6.95
CA GLY A 559 -28.00 -15.21 -8.21
C GLY A 559 -27.14 -15.56 -9.43
N PHE A 560 -25.82 -15.60 -9.29
CA PHE A 560 -24.88 -15.91 -10.38
C PHE A 560 -24.55 -17.40 -10.51
N ASP A 561 -24.99 -18.26 -9.58
CA ASP A 561 -24.69 -19.70 -9.54
C ASP A 561 -23.20 -20.03 -9.70
N ASN A 562 -22.31 -19.11 -9.29
CA ASN A 562 -20.87 -19.22 -9.43
C ASN A 562 -20.17 -18.84 -8.11
N THR A 563 -19.48 -19.81 -7.51
CA THR A 563 -18.79 -19.62 -6.22
C THR A 563 -17.66 -18.60 -6.28
N ALA A 564 -17.05 -18.38 -7.45
CA ALA A 564 -16.01 -17.36 -7.63
C ALA A 564 -16.52 -15.94 -7.35
N VAL A 565 -17.83 -15.68 -7.52
CA VAL A 565 -18.46 -14.40 -7.14
C VAL A 565 -18.44 -14.22 -5.63
N ILE A 566 -18.65 -15.30 -4.87
CA ILE A 566 -18.58 -15.27 -3.40
C ILE A 566 -17.13 -15.10 -2.92
N ASP A 567 -16.18 -15.77 -3.57
CA ASP A 567 -14.75 -15.60 -3.28
C ASP A 567 -14.28 -14.16 -3.56
N PHE A 568 -14.79 -13.55 -4.63
CA PHE A 568 -14.61 -12.13 -4.92
C PHE A 568 -15.17 -11.23 -3.81
N VAL A 569 -16.41 -11.44 -3.36
CA VAL A 569 -17.00 -10.67 -2.25
C VAL A 569 -16.13 -10.77 -0.99
N THR A 570 -15.74 -11.98 -0.62
CA THR A 570 -14.94 -12.24 0.59
C THR A 570 -13.48 -11.79 0.51
N SER A 571 -13.05 -11.31 -0.67
CA SER A 571 -11.73 -10.69 -0.83
C SER A 571 -11.67 -9.30 -0.24
N PHE A 572 -12.81 -8.66 -0.01
CA PHE A 572 -12.93 -7.35 0.59
C PHE A 572 -13.66 -7.43 1.93
N ASN A 573 -13.34 -6.54 2.85
CA ASN A 573 -13.97 -6.47 4.18
C ASN A 573 -15.16 -5.50 4.17
N VAL A 574 -15.98 -5.54 3.12
CA VAL A 574 -17.16 -4.69 2.96
C VAL A 574 -18.36 -5.39 3.58
N GLU A 575 -19.02 -4.74 4.53
CA GLU A 575 -20.27 -5.21 5.12
C GLU A 575 -21.47 -4.87 4.22
N PRO A 576 -22.65 -5.51 4.41
CA PRO A 576 -23.81 -5.29 3.55
C PRO A 576 -24.34 -3.85 3.51
N ASP A 577 -24.03 -3.04 4.53
CA ASP A 577 -24.36 -1.61 4.57
C ASP A 577 -23.31 -0.71 3.88
N GLY A 578 -22.25 -1.30 3.33
CA GLY A 578 -21.15 -0.60 2.66
C GLY A 578 -20.06 -0.10 3.61
N THR A 579 -20.18 -0.31 4.92
CA THR A 579 -19.09 -0.01 5.87
C THR A 579 -17.97 -1.03 5.77
N ILE A 580 -16.80 -0.69 6.31
CA ILE A 580 -15.63 -1.57 6.28
C ILE A 580 -15.48 -2.23 7.65
N ALA A 581 -15.52 -3.55 7.69
CA ALA A 581 -15.39 -4.31 8.92
C ALA A 581 -14.04 -4.06 9.61
N ALA A 582 -14.08 -3.90 10.92
CA ALA A 582 -12.86 -3.86 11.72
C ALA A 582 -12.11 -5.20 11.62
N GLN A 583 -10.78 -5.12 11.46
CA GLN A 583 -9.86 -6.24 11.47
C GLN A 583 -9.77 -6.77 12.89
N LYS A 584 -10.70 -7.64 13.27
CA LYS A 584 -10.62 -8.35 14.54
C LYS A 584 -9.33 -9.14 14.58
N SER A 585 -8.55 -8.95 15.64
CA SER A 585 -7.49 -9.90 15.96
C SER A 585 -8.12 -11.29 16.13
N GLY A 586 -7.68 -12.30 15.38
CA GLY A 586 -8.18 -13.68 15.48
C GLY A 586 -9.49 -14.01 14.73
N GLY A 587 -9.67 -15.32 14.49
CA GLY A 587 -10.87 -15.89 13.88
C GLY A 587 -11.09 -15.45 12.42
N GLN A 588 -12.33 -15.05 12.11
CA GLN A 588 -12.81 -14.66 10.78
C GLN A 588 -13.65 -13.36 10.87
N SER A 589 -13.65 -12.53 9.82
CA SER A 589 -14.59 -11.40 9.68
C SER A 589 -16.03 -11.87 9.41
N GLY A 590 -17.03 -11.00 9.62
CA GLY A 590 -18.46 -11.35 9.47
C GLY A 590 -18.79 -11.98 8.11
N VAL A 591 -18.33 -11.34 7.03
CA VAL A 591 -18.46 -11.84 5.65
C VAL A 591 -17.83 -13.23 5.47
N ASN A 592 -16.66 -13.48 6.08
CA ASN A 592 -15.99 -14.79 6.01
C ASN A 592 -16.68 -15.87 6.88
N ILE A 593 -17.33 -15.49 7.98
CA ILE A 593 -18.14 -16.41 8.80
C ILE A 593 -19.31 -16.93 7.97
N ALA A 594 -20.05 -16.03 7.31
CA ALA A 594 -21.20 -16.41 6.48
C ALA A 594 -20.77 -17.31 5.30
N ALA A 595 -19.66 -16.98 4.63
CA ALA A 595 -19.08 -17.83 3.59
C ALA A 595 -18.69 -19.22 4.12
N THR A 596 -18.08 -19.29 5.31
CA THR A 596 -17.71 -20.55 5.97
C THR A 596 -18.93 -21.38 6.36
N GLN A 597 -20.02 -20.75 6.85
CA GLN A 597 -21.28 -21.45 7.12
C GLN A 597 -21.89 -22.06 5.86
N ARG A 598 -21.86 -21.35 4.72
CA ARG A 598 -22.31 -21.90 3.43
C ARG A 598 -21.46 -23.09 3.00
N LEU A 599 -20.14 -22.98 3.12
CA LEU A 599 -19.22 -24.07 2.81
C LEU A 599 -19.49 -25.31 3.69
N TYR A 600 -19.77 -25.10 4.98
CA TYR A 600 -20.18 -26.16 5.90
C TYR A 600 -21.49 -26.84 5.48
N LEU A 601 -22.51 -26.07 5.09
CA LEU A 601 -23.77 -26.62 4.58
C LEU A 601 -23.53 -27.48 3.33
N SER A 602 -22.71 -26.99 2.42
CA SER A 602 -22.35 -27.70 1.18
C SER A 602 -21.63 -29.02 1.48
N ALA A 603 -20.62 -28.97 2.37
CA ALA A 603 -19.91 -30.16 2.82
C ALA A 603 -20.82 -31.16 3.55
N THR A 604 -21.80 -30.68 4.31
CA THR A 604 -22.77 -31.54 4.99
C THR A 604 -23.74 -32.20 4.00
N LEU A 605 -24.18 -31.49 2.96
CA LEU A 605 -25.00 -32.07 1.89
C LEU A 605 -24.22 -33.12 1.08
N GLU A 606 -22.94 -32.86 0.81
CA GLU A 606 -22.03 -33.82 0.19
C GLU A 606 -21.90 -35.09 1.05
N GLU A 607 -21.67 -34.95 2.36
CA GLU A 607 -21.59 -36.08 3.29
C GLU A 607 -22.89 -36.90 3.36
N GLN A 608 -24.05 -36.24 3.44
CA GLN A 608 -25.35 -36.92 3.35
C GLN A 608 -25.54 -37.65 2.03
N SER A 609 -25.00 -37.10 0.93
CA SER A 609 -25.05 -37.77 -0.38
C SER A 609 -24.14 -39.01 -0.40
N ALA A 610 -23.00 -38.97 0.28
CA ALA A 610 -22.08 -40.09 0.42
C ALA A 610 -22.70 -41.30 1.13
N GLU A 611 -23.57 -41.06 2.12
CA GLU A 611 -24.34 -42.12 2.80
C GLU A 611 -25.21 -42.92 1.82
N THR A 612 -25.63 -42.30 0.70
CA THR A 612 -26.42 -42.97 -0.33
C THR A 612 -25.58 -43.53 -1.47
N ASN A 613 -24.60 -42.76 -1.96
CA ASN A 613 -23.71 -43.13 -3.07
C ASN A 613 -22.47 -42.20 -3.09
N GLU A 614 -21.29 -42.80 -2.98
CA GLU A 614 -20.00 -42.08 -3.00
C GLU A 614 -19.76 -41.24 -4.26
N GLY A 615 -20.17 -41.77 -5.42
CA GLY A 615 -20.12 -41.03 -6.69
C GLY A 615 -20.99 -39.78 -6.69
N SER A 616 -22.11 -39.77 -5.95
CA SER A 616 -22.93 -38.56 -5.80
C SER A 616 -22.19 -37.49 -4.99
N ARG A 617 -21.47 -37.88 -3.92
CA ARG A 617 -20.62 -36.95 -3.15
C ARG A 617 -19.53 -36.37 -4.04
N LEU A 618 -18.81 -37.21 -4.78
CA LEU A 618 -17.74 -36.76 -5.69
C LEU A 618 -18.26 -35.81 -6.77
N ALA A 619 -19.43 -36.09 -7.34
CA ALA A 619 -20.08 -35.22 -8.31
C ALA A 619 -20.44 -33.84 -7.74
N LEU A 620 -21.03 -33.79 -6.54
CA LEU A 620 -21.36 -32.53 -5.86
C LEU A 620 -20.12 -31.76 -5.40
N TYR A 621 -19.09 -32.47 -4.93
CA TYR A 621 -17.81 -31.87 -4.58
C TYR A 621 -17.17 -31.21 -5.81
N PHE A 622 -17.17 -31.90 -6.95
CA PHE A 622 -16.67 -31.37 -8.22
C PHE A 622 -17.50 -30.17 -8.70
N LEU A 623 -18.84 -30.25 -8.61
CA LEU A 623 -19.73 -29.13 -8.92
C LEU A 623 -19.35 -27.87 -8.16
N ARG A 624 -19.07 -28.00 -6.86
CA ARG A 624 -18.72 -26.87 -5.98
C ARG A 624 -17.32 -26.30 -6.28
N LYS A 625 -16.35 -27.16 -6.58
CA LYS A 625 -14.93 -26.77 -6.64
C LYS A 625 -14.43 -26.46 -8.04
N ALA A 626 -14.98 -27.08 -9.08
CA ALA A 626 -14.50 -26.96 -10.45
C ALA A 626 -14.50 -25.54 -11.03
N PRO A 627 -15.49 -24.67 -10.75
CA PRO A 627 -15.48 -23.30 -11.30
C PRO A 627 -14.27 -22.45 -10.88
N GLY A 628 -13.69 -22.74 -9.71
CA GLY A 628 -12.51 -22.03 -9.17
C GLY A 628 -11.17 -22.65 -9.56
N ILE A 629 -11.15 -23.70 -10.39
CA ILE A 629 -9.92 -24.35 -10.85
C ILE A 629 -9.30 -23.50 -11.96
N THR A 630 -8.02 -23.18 -11.82
CA THR A 630 -7.26 -22.42 -12.84
C THR A 630 -6.10 -23.22 -13.44
N SER A 631 -5.76 -24.38 -12.88
CA SER A 631 -4.66 -25.22 -13.38
C SER A 631 -4.87 -26.71 -13.11
N SER A 632 -4.35 -27.58 -13.98
CA SER A 632 -4.43 -29.04 -13.81
C SER A 632 -3.68 -29.52 -12.58
N VAL A 633 -2.64 -28.81 -12.16
CA VAL A 633 -1.91 -29.08 -10.92
C VAL A 633 -2.84 -29.04 -9.70
N SER A 634 -3.81 -28.10 -9.68
CA SER A 634 -4.77 -28.02 -8.57
C SER A 634 -5.75 -29.20 -8.53
N ILE A 635 -6.05 -29.83 -9.68
CA ILE A 635 -6.81 -31.08 -9.76
C ILE A 635 -5.99 -32.24 -9.19
N LEU A 636 -4.71 -32.35 -9.57
CA LEU A 636 -3.81 -33.41 -9.08
C LEU A 636 -3.59 -33.35 -7.57
N ALA A 637 -3.66 -32.14 -6.99
CA ALA A 637 -3.47 -31.91 -5.57
C ALA A 637 -4.69 -32.27 -4.69
N ASP A 638 -5.88 -32.42 -5.27
CA ASP A 638 -7.11 -32.78 -4.57
C ASP A 638 -7.58 -34.17 -5.02
N LYS A 639 -7.56 -35.14 -4.11
CA LYS A 639 -7.91 -36.53 -4.40
C LYS A 639 -9.32 -36.68 -4.97
N ALA A 640 -10.29 -35.90 -4.49
CA ALA A 640 -11.67 -36.00 -4.96
C ALA A 640 -11.82 -35.42 -6.36
N LEU A 641 -11.14 -34.31 -6.67
CA LEU A 641 -11.10 -33.75 -8.02
C LEU A 641 -10.41 -34.69 -9.00
N LEU A 642 -9.25 -35.24 -8.60
CA LEU A 642 -8.50 -36.18 -9.40
C LEU A 642 -9.31 -37.44 -9.73
N GLU A 643 -10.03 -37.99 -8.76
CA GLU A 643 -10.86 -39.17 -8.97
C GLU A 643 -11.98 -38.92 -9.99
N VAL A 644 -12.64 -37.77 -9.90
CA VAL A 644 -13.68 -37.37 -10.85
C VAL A 644 -13.11 -37.22 -12.25
N VAL A 645 -11.97 -36.54 -12.39
CA VAL A 645 -11.32 -36.29 -13.69
C VAL A 645 -10.79 -37.58 -14.31
N LYS A 646 -10.12 -38.45 -13.53
CA LYS A 646 -9.66 -39.76 -13.99
C LYS A 646 -10.82 -40.59 -14.53
N THR A 647 -11.90 -40.66 -13.76
CA THR A 647 -13.08 -41.45 -14.14
C THR A 647 -13.78 -40.86 -15.36
N ALA A 648 -13.99 -39.54 -15.40
CA ALA A 648 -14.63 -38.86 -16.53
C ALA A 648 -13.85 -39.01 -17.84
N LEU A 649 -12.52 -38.94 -17.77
CA LEU A 649 -11.62 -39.06 -18.92
C LEU A 649 -11.26 -40.51 -19.27
N GLY A 650 -11.66 -41.49 -18.45
CA GLY A 650 -11.32 -42.90 -18.63
C GLY A 650 -9.81 -43.18 -18.49
N LEU A 651 -9.13 -42.47 -17.60
CA LEU A 651 -7.70 -42.66 -17.35
C LEU A 651 -7.46 -43.96 -16.55
N PRO A 652 -6.41 -44.74 -16.87
CA PRO A 652 -6.12 -45.99 -16.18
C PRO A 652 -5.63 -45.77 -14.74
N ASP A 653 -5.73 -46.80 -13.90
CA ASP A 653 -5.30 -46.73 -12.48
C ASP A 653 -3.83 -46.34 -12.31
N GLY A 654 -2.96 -46.78 -13.23
CA GLY A 654 -1.54 -46.42 -13.26
C GLY A 654 -1.24 -44.96 -13.61
N PHE A 655 -2.24 -44.13 -13.91
CA PHE A 655 -2.05 -42.70 -14.17
C PHE A 655 -1.39 -41.99 -12.97
N SER A 656 -1.83 -42.30 -11.76
CA SER A 656 -1.36 -41.65 -10.54
C SER A 656 0.08 -41.99 -10.16
N SER A 657 0.70 -42.99 -10.80
CA SER A 657 2.11 -43.36 -10.59
C SER A 657 3.09 -42.67 -11.54
N LEU A 658 2.59 -41.89 -12.52
CA LEU A 658 3.43 -41.14 -13.43
C LEU A 658 4.10 -39.94 -12.72
N ASP A 659 5.19 -39.41 -13.27
CA ASP A 659 5.74 -38.13 -12.81
C ASP A 659 4.69 -37.01 -12.90
N ILE A 660 4.70 -36.10 -11.92
CA ILE A 660 3.71 -35.02 -11.82
C ILE A 660 3.65 -34.14 -13.08
N ASP A 661 4.79 -33.91 -13.73
CA ASP A 661 4.87 -33.12 -14.97
C ASP A 661 4.20 -33.83 -16.15
N LYS A 662 4.24 -35.16 -16.17
CA LYS A 662 3.57 -35.98 -17.19
C LYS A 662 2.08 -36.04 -16.92
N GLN A 663 1.68 -36.19 -15.65
CA GLN A 663 0.28 -36.14 -15.26
C GLN A 663 -0.35 -34.80 -15.66
N THR A 664 0.33 -33.69 -15.35
CA THR A 664 -0.10 -32.33 -15.70
C THR A 664 -0.29 -32.17 -17.20
N ARG A 665 0.71 -32.52 -18.02
CA ARG A 665 0.61 -32.45 -19.49
C ARG A 665 -0.56 -33.26 -20.05
N ILE A 666 -0.75 -34.50 -19.58
CA ILE A 666 -1.86 -35.35 -20.03
C ILE A 666 -3.21 -34.71 -19.70
N LEU A 667 -3.34 -34.08 -18.52
CA LEU A 667 -4.56 -33.37 -18.15
C LEU A 667 -4.75 -32.12 -18.99
N ASP A 668 -3.72 -31.29 -19.17
CA ASP A 668 -3.80 -30.06 -19.97
C ASP A 668 -4.20 -30.36 -21.43
N ASP A 669 -3.71 -31.46 -22.01
CA ASP A 669 -4.07 -31.90 -23.37
C ASP A 669 -5.53 -32.37 -23.48
N LYS A 670 -6.10 -32.91 -22.41
CA LYS A 670 -7.44 -33.55 -22.40
C LYS A 670 -8.52 -32.68 -21.78
N LEU A 671 -8.13 -31.66 -21.03
CA LEU A 671 -9.02 -30.89 -20.19
C LEU A 671 -8.91 -29.40 -20.52
N LYS A 672 -10.03 -28.84 -20.96
CA LYS A 672 -10.16 -27.40 -21.08
C LYS A 672 -10.73 -26.82 -19.79
N ILE A 673 -9.85 -26.41 -18.89
CA ILE A 673 -10.22 -25.90 -17.55
C ILE A 673 -11.23 -24.75 -17.63
N GLU A 674 -11.11 -23.89 -18.64
CA GLU A 674 -12.05 -22.78 -18.88
C GLU A 674 -13.51 -23.24 -19.06
N ASP A 675 -13.74 -24.46 -19.54
CA ASP A 675 -15.09 -24.98 -19.70
C ASP A 675 -15.77 -25.25 -18.34
N PHE A 676 -15.00 -25.41 -17.24
CA PHE A 676 -15.58 -25.58 -15.90
C PHE A 676 -16.20 -24.31 -15.33
N LYS A 677 -15.88 -23.14 -15.89
CA LYS A 677 -16.54 -21.87 -15.56
C LYS A 677 -17.93 -21.77 -16.20
N ASN A 678 -18.23 -22.60 -17.22
CA ASN A 678 -19.52 -22.64 -17.86
C ASN A 678 -20.42 -23.70 -17.19
N PRO A 679 -21.55 -23.31 -16.55
CA PRO A 679 -22.40 -24.24 -15.82
C PRO A 679 -22.90 -25.43 -16.66
N LYS A 680 -23.15 -25.22 -17.96
CA LYS A 680 -23.64 -26.28 -18.85
C LYS A 680 -22.54 -27.27 -19.22
N ALA A 681 -21.33 -26.78 -19.51
CA ALA A 681 -20.21 -27.65 -19.83
C ALA A 681 -19.76 -28.43 -18.58
N LEU A 682 -19.78 -27.79 -17.41
CA LEU A 682 -19.53 -28.44 -16.13
C LEU A 682 -20.57 -29.54 -15.83
N ASP A 683 -21.87 -29.25 -15.96
CA ASP A 683 -22.92 -30.27 -15.77
C ASP A 683 -22.76 -31.45 -16.72
N LYS A 684 -22.39 -31.20 -17.99
CA LYS A 684 -22.10 -32.26 -18.97
C LYS A 684 -20.91 -33.12 -18.53
N PHE A 685 -19.83 -32.50 -18.05
CA PHE A 685 -18.65 -33.21 -17.55
C PHE A 685 -18.98 -34.08 -16.33
N ILE A 686 -19.70 -33.53 -15.35
CA ILE A 686 -20.12 -34.26 -14.14
C ILE A 686 -21.10 -35.39 -14.49
N THR A 687 -22.01 -35.16 -15.43
CA THR A 687 -22.93 -36.19 -15.93
C THR A 687 -22.16 -37.36 -16.55
N ARG A 688 -21.11 -37.08 -17.33
CA ARG A 688 -20.22 -38.11 -17.89
C ARG A 688 -19.48 -38.88 -16.80
N PHE A 689 -18.90 -38.16 -15.82
CA PHE A 689 -18.29 -38.77 -14.65
C PHE A 689 -19.25 -39.74 -13.96
N ALA A 690 -20.44 -39.27 -13.57
CA ALA A 690 -21.37 -40.04 -12.77
C ALA A 690 -21.84 -41.31 -13.50
N ALA A 691 -22.07 -41.23 -14.81
CA ALA A 691 -22.42 -42.39 -15.63
C ALA A 691 -21.27 -43.43 -15.69
N LEU A 692 -20.03 -42.99 -15.90
CA LEU A 692 -18.87 -43.88 -15.94
C LEU A 692 -18.56 -44.48 -14.55
N TYR A 693 -18.75 -43.69 -13.49
CA TYR A 693 -18.62 -44.16 -12.11
C TYR A 693 -19.64 -45.26 -11.80
N ASP A 694 -20.91 -45.06 -12.18
CA ASP A 694 -21.96 -46.06 -12.00
C ASP A 694 -21.62 -47.36 -12.77
N ILE A 695 -21.09 -47.27 -13.99
CA ILE A 695 -20.66 -48.45 -14.76
C ILE A 695 -19.51 -49.18 -14.05
N ALA A 696 -18.50 -48.46 -13.56
CA ALA A 696 -17.34 -49.05 -12.91
C ALA A 696 -17.66 -49.67 -11.53
N ASN A 697 -18.68 -49.14 -10.83
CA ASN A 697 -19.01 -49.51 -9.45
C ASN A 697 -20.31 -50.32 -9.32
N THR A 698 -20.96 -50.71 -10.42
CA THR A 698 -22.08 -51.65 -10.39
C THR A 698 -21.60 -53.10 -10.53
N SER A 699 -21.72 -53.87 -9.45
CA SER A 699 -21.71 -55.34 -9.51
C SER A 699 -22.81 -55.77 -10.48
N GLY A 700 -22.47 -56.57 -11.50
CA GLY A 700 -23.28 -56.85 -12.70
C GLY A 700 -24.64 -57.56 -12.54
N ALA A 701 -25.46 -57.19 -11.55
CA ALA A 701 -26.74 -57.83 -11.26
C ALA A 701 -27.95 -56.87 -11.18
N SER A 702 -27.81 -55.54 -11.36
CA SER A 702 -28.98 -54.65 -11.30
C SER A 702 -28.78 -53.29 -11.96
N SER A 703 -28.55 -53.26 -13.27
CA SER A 703 -28.65 -52.02 -14.06
C SER A 703 -29.91 -52.05 -14.94
N PRO A 704 -30.96 -51.25 -14.63
CA PRO A 704 -32.17 -51.12 -15.44
C PRO A 704 -31.92 -50.59 -16.86
N ILE A 705 -30.75 -49.99 -17.09
CA ILE A 705 -30.30 -49.54 -18.42
C ILE A 705 -29.88 -50.72 -19.30
N LEU A 706 -29.26 -51.76 -18.74
CA LEU A 706 -28.87 -52.95 -19.51
C LEU A 706 -30.08 -53.80 -19.93
N SER A 707 -31.19 -53.71 -19.21
CA SER A 707 -32.48 -54.31 -19.61
C SER A 707 -33.26 -53.47 -20.63
N LEU A 708 -32.98 -52.16 -20.74
CA LEU A 708 -33.58 -51.30 -21.77
C LEU A 708 -32.90 -51.43 -23.14
N PHE A 709 -31.62 -51.85 -23.17
CA PHE A 709 -30.82 -52.03 -24.39
C PHE A 709 -30.47 -53.50 -24.69
N GLY A 710 -31.19 -54.45 -24.08
CA GLY A 710 -30.98 -55.87 -24.26
C GLY A 710 -31.31 -56.36 -25.68
N GLY A 711 -30.32 -56.35 -26.56
CA GLY A 711 -30.34 -57.06 -27.84
C GLY A 711 -29.23 -56.66 -28.80
N GLY A 712 -28.09 -57.35 -28.76
CA GLY A 712 -27.06 -57.30 -29.81
C GLY A 712 -25.67 -56.92 -29.31
N SER A 713 -24.94 -57.91 -28.81
CA SER A 713 -23.49 -57.85 -28.56
C SER A 713 -22.74 -57.66 -29.89
N GLY A 714 -22.09 -56.49 -30.07
CA GLY A 714 -21.21 -56.31 -31.22
C GLY A 714 -20.51 -54.95 -31.37
N ASP A 715 -21.19 -53.81 -31.17
CA ASP A 715 -20.75 -52.58 -31.86
C ASP A 715 -20.64 -51.29 -31.01
N MET A 716 -20.64 -51.37 -29.68
CA MET A 716 -20.67 -50.19 -28.78
C MET A 716 -19.30 -49.65 -28.33
N LEU A 717 -18.20 -49.99 -29.02
CA LEU A 717 -16.88 -49.38 -28.72
C LEU A 717 -16.48 -48.24 -29.68
N SER A 718 -17.25 -47.98 -30.74
CA SER A 718 -16.94 -46.95 -31.74
C SER A 718 -17.65 -45.60 -31.52
N ALA A 719 -18.70 -45.54 -30.69
CA ALA A 719 -19.54 -44.34 -30.56
C ALA A 719 -19.20 -43.39 -29.38
N ILE A 720 -18.14 -43.66 -28.61
CA ILE A 720 -17.72 -42.84 -27.45
C ILE A 720 -16.47 -41.96 -27.76
N TYR A 721 -15.96 -42.01 -28.99
CA TYR A 721 -14.79 -41.25 -29.45
C TYR A 721 -15.09 -40.12 -30.45
N LEU A 722 -16.26 -39.48 -30.37
CA LEU A 722 -16.55 -38.22 -31.07
C LEU A 722 -17.03 -37.12 -30.12
#